data_AF-A0A1Y2M2W5-F1
#
_entry.id   AF-A0A1Y2M2W5-F1
#
_cell.length_a   1.000
_cell.length_b   1.000
_cell.length_c   1.000
_cell.angle_alpha   90.00
_cell.angle_beta   90.00
_cell.angle_gamma   90.00
#
_symmetry.space_group_name_H-M   'P 1'
#
loop_
_entity.id
_entity.type
_entity.pdbx_description
1 polymer ?
#
loop_
_entity_poly.entity_id
_entity_poly.type
_entity_poly.pdbx_seq_one_letter_code
_entity_poly.pdbx_strand_id
1 'polypeptide(L)'
;MNTNDIPGSLDEDIYLGFWINRSFDAVQGATLTLNRKQGGLLIAFLAMFVATSGRSLWKISRCVLHFGYSSEGATDGVHLQRQAILRNTAMPLDAAVELTLVLNAWRRRGAGLIRKLLLPTTLALVLAVSFLLAGIFSSRVSSSSANEILIAGRDCDVDLHNKEDMDFDQYSTLFLNRKAAEHLAYASQCYQVDDSTRPDNCRTMTIPALPVKIDSNASCPFDNKICQQPSGNILLDTGVLDSYEHFGLNAGPHVSIQVTEHCAPIVTAGYSNSSVDPAQNNVNFTSYNYGGGYFNASTFKVAINSTSHTSQGTGNYDVYPQFQYYEEHPFVPELQVKQGRVVLYFLVPSGVGYLNSTNDPWFSANTKQELGSFSWYIPDNSATVLGCAASRKICNPKLPAAEGCLDLWSSREEDFERVFPNAQDRIVLRPLSIRLMQYSAGGIHSLYMAKSVPSLLARETLDLMAPRYPIQAVQTKPLPSDHWQKEIQYATQATLAAMQHSIVDYARGSWLGGMGFCNNEPCRRTCHSQRARSSKHYSFSVLGLGIILALGGFFMLMAMFIEPIIAGLFKLPWFKHNQRLRYAYAEWQVGSTLQIQRLAHESLGAGSWSNTTGTVPVTQKEDKLATLSIGDPDHPRLSRPSVELGKVHYIDESAEGKPTSRYSRVPSTEQA
;
A
#
# COMPACT_ATOMS: atom_id res chain seq x y z
N MET A 1 -25.57 -25.79 -1.77
CA MET A 1 -24.79 -24.57 -2.07
C MET A 1 -23.35 -24.79 -1.58
N ASN A 2 -22.34 -24.47 -2.40
CA ASN A 2 -20.94 -24.73 -2.04
C ASN A 2 -20.47 -23.78 -0.93
N THR A 3 -19.72 -24.33 0.02
CA THR A 3 -19.17 -23.72 1.25
C THR A 3 -18.18 -22.55 1.05
N ASN A 4 -18.13 -21.97 -0.14
CA ASN A 4 -17.27 -20.88 -0.53
C ASN A 4 -18.11 -19.74 -1.12
N ASP A 5 -18.81 -18.97 -0.29
CA ASP A 5 -19.50 -17.73 -0.73
C ASP A 5 -18.50 -16.65 -1.22
N ILE A 6 -17.19 -16.91 -1.13
CA ILE A 6 -16.12 -16.14 -1.78
C ILE A 6 -15.19 -17.13 -2.51
N PRO A 7 -15.45 -17.48 -3.78
CA PRO A 7 -14.60 -18.40 -4.52
C PRO A 7 -13.25 -17.73 -4.88
N GLY A 8 -12.13 -18.35 -4.55
CA GLY A 8 -10.81 -17.97 -5.08
C GLY A 8 -10.08 -16.85 -4.32
N SER A 9 -8.85 -16.55 -4.76
CA SER A 9 -8.01 -15.48 -4.18
C SER A 9 -8.60 -14.11 -4.53
N LEU A 10 -8.36 -13.09 -3.68
CA LEU A 10 -8.62 -11.68 -4.01
C LEU A 10 -8.03 -11.30 -5.37
N ASP A 11 -6.89 -11.90 -5.73
CA ASP A 11 -6.17 -11.64 -6.97
C ASP A 11 -6.96 -11.97 -8.25
N GLU A 12 -7.94 -12.86 -8.18
CA GLU A 12 -8.78 -13.26 -9.31
C GLU A 12 -9.89 -12.23 -9.59
N ASP A 13 -10.20 -11.39 -8.59
CA ASP A 13 -11.30 -10.42 -8.63
C ASP A 13 -10.81 -9.00 -8.95
N ILE A 14 -9.57 -8.85 -9.41
CA ILE A 14 -8.95 -7.55 -9.63
C ILE A 14 -9.27 -7.05 -11.03
N TYR A 15 -9.74 -5.80 -11.12
CA TYR A 15 -9.95 -5.12 -12.39
C TYR A 15 -8.60 -4.74 -13.03
N LEU A 16 -8.39 -5.21 -14.26
CA LEU A 16 -7.23 -4.85 -15.09
C LEU A 16 -7.67 -3.84 -16.15
N GLY A 17 -7.00 -2.69 -16.19
CA GLY A 17 -7.34 -1.61 -17.10
C GLY A 17 -7.35 -0.23 -16.44
N PHE A 18 -7.97 0.72 -17.13
CA PHE A 18 -8.07 2.11 -16.69
C PHE A 18 -9.28 2.29 -15.77
N TRP A 19 -9.06 2.92 -14.62
CA TRP A 19 -10.12 3.28 -13.68
C TRP A 19 -9.79 4.58 -12.97
N ILE A 20 -10.77 5.12 -12.24
CA ILE A 20 -10.62 6.37 -11.48
C ILE A 20 -10.65 6.03 -10.00
N ASN A 21 -9.56 6.34 -9.31
CA ASN A 21 -9.48 6.35 -7.86
C ASN A 21 -10.23 7.57 -7.32
N ARG A 22 -11.42 7.34 -6.78
CA ARG A 22 -12.35 8.38 -6.29
C ARG A 22 -11.90 9.07 -5.01
N SER A 23 -10.84 8.59 -4.36
CA SER A 23 -10.17 9.35 -3.31
C SER A 23 -9.47 10.62 -3.82
N PHE A 24 -9.29 10.73 -5.15
CA PHE A 24 -8.70 11.88 -5.81
C PHE A 24 -9.64 12.42 -6.91
N ASP A 25 -9.33 13.61 -7.41
CA ASP A 25 -10.01 14.18 -8.57
C ASP A 25 -9.83 13.30 -9.82
N ALA A 26 -10.74 13.40 -10.79
CA ALA A 26 -10.78 12.55 -11.98
C ALA A 26 -9.45 12.46 -12.75
N VAL A 27 -8.66 13.54 -12.77
CA VAL A 27 -7.36 13.58 -13.45
C VAL A 27 -6.25 12.94 -12.62
N GLN A 28 -6.18 13.25 -11.33
CA GLN A 28 -5.15 12.71 -10.43
C GLN A 28 -5.40 11.23 -10.11
N GLY A 29 -6.67 10.85 -9.96
CA GLY A 29 -7.12 9.50 -9.66
C GLY A 29 -7.11 8.56 -10.86
N ALA A 30 -6.90 9.05 -12.08
CA ALA A 30 -6.80 8.21 -13.28
C ALA A 30 -5.64 7.21 -13.13
N THR A 31 -5.99 5.94 -13.03
CA THR A 31 -5.09 4.84 -12.65
C THR A 31 -5.19 3.71 -13.68
N LEU A 32 -4.06 3.14 -14.07
CA LEU A 32 -3.97 1.96 -14.93
C LEU A 32 -3.45 0.78 -14.10
N THR A 33 -4.28 -0.24 -13.89
CA THR A 33 -3.88 -1.46 -13.19
C THR A 33 -3.54 -2.56 -14.18
N LEU A 34 -2.36 -3.16 -14.01
CA LEU A 34 -1.83 -4.25 -14.84
C LEU A 34 -1.37 -5.42 -13.96
N ASN A 35 -1.35 -6.62 -14.54
CA ASN A 35 -0.72 -7.77 -13.89
C ASN A 35 0.80 -7.58 -13.81
N ARG A 36 1.47 -8.38 -12.97
CA ARG A 36 2.92 -8.27 -12.72
C ARG A 36 3.78 -8.34 -13.99
N LYS A 37 3.40 -9.16 -14.97
CA LYS A 37 4.16 -9.33 -16.23
C LYS A 37 4.07 -8.07 -17.09
N GLN A 38 2.87 -7.58 -17.34
CA GLN A 38 2.63 -6.39 -18.16
C GLN A 38 3.13 -5.11 -17.47
N GLY A 39 2.92 -4.99 -16.16
CA GLY A 39 3.44 -3.86 -15.38
C GLY A 39 4.97 -3.81 -15.39
N GLY A 40 5.64 -4.97 -15.27
CA GLY A 40 7.11 -5.04 -15.38
C GLY A 40 7.62 -4.60 -16.76
N LEU A 41 6.93 -4.99 -17.84
CA LEU A 41 7.26 -4.54 -19.20
C LEU A 41 7.10 -3.02 -19.35
N LEU A 42 6.03 -2.44 -18.79
CA LEU A 42 5.80 -0.99 -18.84
C LEU A 42 6.88 -0.22 -18.06
N ILE A 43 7.29 -0.71 -16.89
CA ILE A 43 8.39 -0.10 -16.11
C ILE A 43 9.70 -0.12 -16.92
N ALA A 44 10.03 -1.25 -17.54
CA ALA A 44 11.23 -1.36 -18.38
C ALA A 44 11.17 -0.40 -19.58
N PHE A 45 10.01 -0.31 -20.23
CA PHE A 45 9.80 0.64 -21.32
C PHE A 45 9.99 2.09 -20.86
N LEU A 46 9.41 2.50 -19.73
CA LEU A 46 9.55 3.85 -19.20
C LEU A 46 10.99 4.20 -18.87
N ALA A 47 11.76 3.27 -18.28
CA ALA A 47 13.18 3.48 -18.00
C ALA A 47 13.98 3.74 -19.29
N MET A 48 13.77 2.90 -20.32
CA MET A 48 14.41 3.08 -21.63
C MET A 48 13.96 4.39 -22.32
N PHE A 49 12.68 4.74 -22.21
CA PHE A 49 12.11 5.96 -22.77
C PHE A 49 12.69 7.22 -22.12
N VAL A 50 12.80 7.25 -20.79
CA VAL A 50 13.41 8.35 -20.05
C VAL A 50 14.90 8.49 -20.40
N ALA A 51 15.64 7.39 -20.47
CA ALA A 51 17.05 7.42 -20.88
C ALA A 51 17.24 8.00 -22.30
N THR A 52 16.39 7.60 -23.24
CA THR A 52 16.41 8.11 -24.62
C THR A 52 16.01 9.59 -24.69
N SER A 53 15.07 10.02 -23.83
CA SER A 53 14.66 11.41 -23.69
C SER A 53 15.81 12.28 -23.17
N GLY A 54 16.59 11.78 -22.20
CA GLY A 54 17.77 12.46 -21.67
C GLY A 54 18.87 12.65 -22.72
N ARG A 55 19.13 11.63 -23.54
CA ARG A 55 20.03 11.76 -24.70
C ARG A 55 19.55 12.82 -25.69
N SER A 56 18.24 12.88 -25.92
CA SER A 56 17.63 13.85 -26.83
C SER A 56 17.74 15.28 -26.29
N LEU A 57 17.44 15.48 -25.00
CA LEU A 57 17.63 16.77 -24.34
C LEU A 57 19.10 17.21 -24.36
N TRP A 58 20.04 16.29 -24.13
CA TRP A 58 21.48 16.59 -24.27
C TRP A 58 21.83 17.07 -25.68
N LYS A 59 21.27 16.46 -26.73
CA LYS A 59 21.48 16.92 -28.13
C LYS A 59 21.03 18.37 -28.33
N ILE A 60 19.93 18.77 -27.72
CA ILE A 60 19.42 20.15 -27.78
C ILE A 60 20.35 21.09 -26.98
N SER A 61 20.67 20.73 -25.74
CA SER A 61 21.52 21.52 -24.86
C SER A 61 22.92 21.73 -25.42
N ARG A 62 23.58 20.69 -25.94
CA ARG A 62 24.92 20.81 -26.54
C ARG A 62 24.93 21.67 -27.80
N CYS A 63 23.83 21.66 -28.56
CA CYS A 63 23.66 22.55 -29.71
C CYS A 63 23.57 24.01 -29.25
N VAL A 64 22.70 24.32 -28.28
CA VAL A 64 22.57 25.68 -27.73
C VAL A 64 23.89 26.17 -27.13
N LEU A 65 24.58 25.32 -26.36
CA LEU A 65 25.90 25.64 -25.80
C LEU A 65 26.94 25.90 -26.89
N HIS A 66 26.97 25.10 -27.94
CA HIS A 66 27.90 25.29 -29.05
C HIS A 66 27.69 26.67 -29.70
N PHE A 67 26.44 27.02 -30.04
CA PHE A 67 26.10 28.33 -30.61
C PHE A 67 26.39 29.49 -29.66
N GLY A 68 26.11 29.34 -28.36
CA GLY A 68 26.36 30.37 -27.36
C GLY A 68 27.86 30.65 -27.15
N TYR A 69 28.68 29.61 -27.20
CA TYR A 69 30.13 29.70 -27.01
C TYR A 69 30.92 29.97 -28.28
N SER A 70 30.31 29.85 -29.46
CA SER A 70 30.96 30.13 -30.74
C SER A 70 31.41 31.59 -30.85
N SER A 71 32.64 31.80 -31.31
CA SER A 71 33.26 33.12 -31.42
C SER A 71 34.33 33.12 -32.52
N GLU A 72 34.24 34.07 -33.44
CA GLU A 72 35.20 34.24 -34.55
C GLU A 72 36.61 34.60 -34.08
N GLY A 73 36.73 35.34 -32.97
CA GLY A 73 38.03 35.77 -32.41
C GLY A 73 38.68 34.78 -31.44
N ALA A 74 38.09 33.61 -31.17
CA ALA A 74 38.61 32.67 -30.18
C ALA A 74 39.42 31.56 -30.86
N THR A 75 40.74 31.68 -30.85
CA THR A 75 41.68 30.75 -31.51
C THR A 75 42.38 29.78 -30.54
N ASP A 76 42.01 29.76 -29.26
CA ASP A 76 42.68 28.91 -28.28
C ASP A 76 42.27 27.44 -28.41
N GLY A 77 43.23 26.53 -28.27
CA GLY A 77 43.01 25.08 -28.43
C GLY A 77 41.90 24.52 -27.53
N VAL A 78 41.71 25.11 -26.34
CA VAL A 78 40.63 24.72 -25.41
C VAL A 78 39.25 25.08 -25.97
N HIS A 79 39.10 26.22 -26.65
CA HIS A 79 37.85 26.59 -27.31
C HIS A 79 37.51 25.58 -28.40
N LEU A 80 38.46 25.29 -29.28
CA LEU A 80 38.25 24.36 -30.40
C LEU A 80 37.94 22.94 -29.92
N GLN A 81 38.66 22.44 -28.92
CA GLN A 81 38.39 21.13 -28.32
C GLN A 81 37.00 21.07 -27.68
N ARG A 82 36.58 22.12 -26.97
CA ARG A 82 35.21 22.20 -26.42
C ARG A 82 34.15 22.16 -27.52
N GLN A 83 34.31 22.93 -28.60
CA GLN A 83 33.34 22.92 -29.69
C GLN A 83 33.28 21.55 -30.39
N ALA A 84 34.43 20.91 -30.58
CA ALA A 84 34.50 19.55 -31.12
C ALA A 84 33.73 18.55 -30.24
N ILE A 85 33.90 18.60 -28.92
CA ILE A 85 33.16 17.73 -27.97
C ILE A 85 31.66 18.03 -28.03
N LEU A 86 31.25 19.31 -27.94
CA LEU A 86 29.83 19.68 -27.98
C LEU A 86 29.14 19.25 -29.29
N ARG A 87 29.87 19.24 -30.41
CA ARG A 87 29.33 18.83 -31.71
C ARG A 87 29.27 17.32 -31.90
N ASN A 88 30.21 16.56 -31.36
CA ASN A 88 30.38 15.15 -31.72
C ASN A 88 30.01 14.15 -30.61
N THR A 89 29.96 14.57 -29.35
CA THR A 89 29.74 13.64 -28.24
C THR A 89 28.25 13.44 -27.95
N ALA A 90 27.75 12.24 -28.25
CA ALA A 90 26.32 11.93 -28.25
C ALA A 90 25.73 11.72 -26.85
N MET A 91 26.52 11.24 -25.89
CA MET A 91 26.09 10.97 -24.52
C MET A 91 26.58 12.06 -23.57
N PRO A 92 25.75 12.49 -22.60
CA PRO A 92 26.14 13.55 -21.66
C PRO A 92 27.27 13.12 -20.72
N LEU A 93 27.30 11.85 -20.29
CA LEU A 93 28.36 11.34 -19.41
C LEU A 93 29.72 11.36 -20.13
N ASP A 94 29.77 10.87 -21.36
CA ASP A 94 31.00 10.87 -22.17
C ASP A 94 31.52 12.31 -22.37
N ALA A 95 30.62 13.26 -22.66
CA ALA A 95 30.99 14.66 -22.81
C ALA A 95 31.57 15.25 -21.51
N ALA A 96 31.00 14.91 -20.35
CA ALA A 96 31.53 15.35 -19.06
C ALA A 96 32.94 14.79 -18.80
N VAL A 97 33.16 13.52 -19.14
CA VAL A 97 34.49 12.87 -19.03
C VAL A 97 35.49 13.54 -19.97
N GLU A 98 35.16 13.69 -21.26
CA GLU A 98 36.03 14.33 -22.25
C GLU A 98 36.39 15.78 -21.88
N LEU A 99 35.41 16.58 -21.44
CA LEU A 99 35.66 17.96 -20.99
C LEU A 99 36.54 18.00 -19.73
N THR A 100 36.43 17.01 -18.84
CA THR A 100 37.29 16.88 -17.66
C THR A 100 38.72 16.49 -18.04
N LEU A 101 38.89 15.62 -19.04
CA LEU A 101 40.19 15.29 -19.60
C LEU A 101 40.85 16.52 -20.24
N VAL A 102 40.09 17.32 -21.00
CA VAL A 102 40.58 18.61 -21.53
C VAL A 102 41.00 19.54 -20.39
N LEU A 103 40.18 19.68 -19.33
CA LEU A 103 40.55 20.50 -18.17
C LEU A 103 41.87 20.04 -17.54
N ASN A 104 42.07 18.73 -17.36
CA ASN A 104 43.29 18.18 -16.78
C ASN A 104 44.51 18.34 -17.69
N ALA A 105 44.35 18.11 -19.00
CA ALA A 105 45.41 18.26 -20.00
C ALA A 105 45.94 19.71 -20.07
N TRP A 106 45.05 20.69 -19.93
CA TRP A 106 45.41 22.11 -20.00
C TRP A 106 45.69 22.76 -18.65
N ARG A 107 45.52 22.08 -17.51
CA ARG A 107 45.56 22.66 -16.14
C ARG A 107 46.80 23.50 -15.80
N ARG A 108 47.94 23.22 -16.44
CA ARG A 108 49.21 23.94 -16.25
C ARG A 108 49.52 24.98 -17.33
N ARG A 109 48.72 25.05 -18.40
CA ARG A 109 49.00 25.80 -19.64
C ARG A 109 47.96 26.87 -19.98
N GLY A 110 46.75 26.80 -19.41
CA GLY A 110 45.66 27.71 -19.78
C GLY A 110 45.23 28.66 -18.66
N ALA A 111 44.99 29.93 -19.02
CA ALA A 111 44.33 30.90 -18.14
C ALA A 111 42.80 30.84 -18.32
N GLY A 112 42.05 30.94 -17.20
CA GLY A 112 40.58 31.00 -17.23
C GLY A 112 39.88 29.69 -17.65
N LEU A 113 40.57 28.54 -17.60
CA LEU A 113 40.07 27.21 -18.00
C LEU A 113 38.75 26.82 -17.32
N ILE A 114 38.68 27.03 -15.99
CA ILE A 114 37.50 26.69 -15.19
C ILE A 114 36.30 27.47 -15.72
N ARG A 115 36.43 28.78 -15.94
CA ARG A 115 35.32 29.61 -16.47
C ARG A 115 34.84 29.16 -17.85
N LYS A 116 35.72 28.60 -18.69
CA LYS A 116 35.42 28.17 -20.06
C LYS A 116 34.77 26.78 -20.16
N LEU A 117 35.09 25.88 -19.22
CA LEU A 117 34.67 24.47 -19.26
C LEU A 117 33.68 24.09 -18.17
N LEU A 118 33.58 24.86 -17.07
CA LEU A 118 32.74 24.50 -15.93
C LEU A 118 31.28 24.32 -16.31
N LEU A 119 30.65 25.29 -16.97
CA LEU A 119 29.23 25.21 -17.34
C LEU A 119 28.88 24.01 -18.24
N PRO A 120 29.56 23.76 -19.38
CA PRO A 120 29.23 22.60 -20.21
C PRO A 120 29.49 21.28 -19.49
N THR A 121 30.55 21.17 -18.68
CA THR A 121 30.84 19.96 -17.89
C THR A 121 29.80 19.72 -16.81
N THR A 122 29.43 20.76 -16.04
CA THR A 122 28.43 20.63 -14.97
C THR A 122 27.06 20.33 -15.54
N LEU A 123 26.65 20.98 -16.63
CA LEU A 123 25.37 20.69 -17.28
C LEU A 123 25.32 19.25 -17.80
N ALA A 124 26.39 18.77 -18.45
CA ALA A 124 26.49 17.40 -18.94
C ALA A 124 26.37 16.39 -17.80
N LEU A 125 27.10 16.61 -16.70
CA LEU A 125 27.05 15.75 -15.52
C LEU A 125 25.67 15.76 -14.85
N VAL A 126 25.08 16.96 -14.66
CA VAL A 126 23.74 17.11 -14.07
C VAL A 126 22.70 16.41 -14.91
N LEU A 127 22.73 16.54 -16.24
CA LEU A 127 21.81 15.85 -17.13
C LEU A 127 22.01 14.33 -17.09
N ALA A 128 23.26 13.86 -17.09
CA ALA A 128 23.56 12.43 -17.00
C ALA A 128 23.00 11.81 -15.70
N VAL A 129 23.29 12.44 -14.56
CA VAL A 129 22.84 11.96 -13.24
C VAL A 129 21.32 12.09 -13.13
N SER A 130 20.73 13.22 -13.55
CA SER A 130 19.29 13.46 -13.43
C SER A 130 18.47 12.44 -14.22
N PHE A 131 18.87 12.13 -15.46
CA PHE A 131 18.14 11.17 -16.29
C PHE A 131 18.40 9.71 -15.89
N LEU A 132 19.57 9.40 -15.32
CA LEU A 132 19.82 8.11 -14.70
C LEU A 132 18.91 7.90 -13.49
N LEU A 133 18.84 8.89 -12.60
CA LEU A 133 17.93 8.86 -11.45
C LEU A 133 16.47 8.83 -11.88
N ALA A 134 16.07 9.65 -12.85
CA ALA A 134 14.71 9.66 -13.38
C ALA A 134 14.32 8.31 -14.01
N GLY A 135 15.25 7.63 -14.69
CA GLY A 135 15.04 6.29 -15.23
C GLY A 135 14.77 5.27 -14.12
N ILE A 136 15.56 5.30 -13.04
CA ILE A 136 15.36 4.42 -11.86
C ILE A 136 14.02 4.73 -11.17
N PHE A 137 13.75 6.01 -10.92
CA PHE A 137 12.53 6.46 -10.26
C PHE A 137 11.29 6.44 -11.14
N SER A 138 11.41 6.18 -12.45
CA SER A 138 10.24 5.99 -13.33
C SER A 138 9.34 4.85 -12.86
N SER A 139 9.90 3.86 -12.16
CA SER A 139 9.15 2.81 -11.48
C SER A 139 8.20 3.33 -10.40
N ARG A 140 8.49 4.48 -9.75
CA ARG A 140 7.61 5.11 -8.76
C ARG A 140 6.37 5.77 -9.34
N VAL A 141 6.22 5.80 -10.66
CA VAL A 141 4.93 6.10 -11.31
C VAL A 141 3.92 5.00 -10.99
N SER A 142 4.38 3.78 -10.69
CA SER A 142 3.56 2.82 -9.96
C SER A 142 3.43 3.28 -8.51
N SER A 143 2.21 3.37 -8.00
CA SER A 143 1.88 3.98 -6.70
C SER A 143 2.78 3.43 -5.59
N SER A 144 3.72 4.26 -5.09
CA SER A 144 4.79 3.82 -4.19
C SER A 144 4.36 3.46 -2.77
N SER A 145 3.08 3.56 -2.42
CA SER A 145 2.56 3.31 -1.06
C SER A 145 1.57 2.16 -0.95
N ALA A 146 1.66 1.20 -1.90
CA ALA A 146 1.02 -0.12 -1.98
C ALA A 146 -0.08 -0.19 -3.03
N ASN A 147 0.32 -0.43 -4.29
CA ASN A 147 -0.46 -1.02 -5.39
C ASN A 147 -1.97 -1.07 -5.13
N GLU A 148 -2.60 0.10 -5.04
CA GLU A 148 -4.03 0.18 -4.79
C GLU A 148 -4.71 -0.31 -6.06
N ILE A 149 -5.56 -1.31 -5.90
CA ILE A 149 -6.27 -1.96 -6.99
C ILE A 149 -7.76 -1.78 -6.80
N LEU A 150 -8.47 -1.87 -7.91
CA LEU A 150 -9.91 -1.87 -7.93
C LEU A 150 -10.40 -3.31 -8.03
N ILE A 151 -11.35 -3.67 -7.18
CA ILE A 151 -12.05 -4.95 -7.28
C ILE A 151 -13.03 -4.84 -8.46
N ALA A 152 -12.96 -5.78 -9.40
CA ALA A 152 -13.88 -5.85 -10.54
C ALA A 152 -15.33 -6.03 -10.03
N GLY A 153 -15.50 -6.93 -9.07
CA GLY A 153 -16.77 -7.30 -8.49
C GLY A 153 -17.35 -8.54 -9.18
N ARG A 154 -18.12 -9.32 -8.43
CA ARG A 154 -18.90 -10.47 -8.94
C ARG A 154 -20.36 -10.25 -8.62
N ASP A 155 -21.23 -10.78 -9.47
CA ASP A 155 -22.69 -10.68 -9.33
C ASP A 155 -23.10 -9.23 -9.02
N CYS A 156 -22.66 -8.33 -9.88
CA CYS A 156 -22.97 -6.90 -9.82
C CYS A 156 -24.28 -6.62 -10.54
N ASP A 157 -24.86 -5.46 -10.26
CA ASP A 157 -26.04 -4.94 -10.93
C ASP A 157 -27.25 -5.89 -10.83
N VAL A 158 -27.26 -6.75 -9.83
CA VAL A 158 -28.39 -7.61 -9.45
C VAL A 158 -29.00 -7.13 -8.15
N ASP A 159 -30.32 -7.26 -8.05
CA ASP A 159 -31.03 -6.98 -6.82
C ASP A 159 -30.68 -8.05 -5.78
N LEU A 160 -30.32 -7.58 -4.60
CA LEU A 160 -29.94 -8.43 -3.48
C LEU A 160 -31.21 -8.85 -2.76
N HIS A 161 -31.59 -10.12 -2.93
CA HIS A 161 -32.73 -10.69 -2.25
C HIS A 161 -32.44 -10.99 -0.77
N ASN A 162 -33.51 -11.07 0.03
CA ASN A 162 -33.43 -11.68 1.34
C ASN A 162 -33.15 -13.18 1.17
N LYS A 163 -32.21 -13.71 1.97
CA LYS A 163 -32.02 -15.16 2.11
C LYS A 163 -32.96 -15.61 3.23
N GLU A 164 -34.17 -16.04 2.87
CA GLU A 164 -35.14 -16.62 3.80
C GLU A 164 -35.12 -18.15 3.63
N ASP A 165 -34.12 -18.85 4.19
CA ASP A 165 -34.11 -20.32 4.15
C ASP A 165 -33.31 -20.93 5.32
N MET A 166 -33.78 -22.05 5.88
CA MET A 166 -33.10 -22.86 6.91
C MET A 166 -31.72 -23.39 6.46
N ASP A 167 -31.49 -23.55 5.15
CA ASP A 167 -30.18 -23.91 4.58
C ASP A 167 -29.11 -22.84 4.89
N PHE A 168 -29.50 -21.58 5.09
CA PHE A 168 -28.59 -20.50 5.44
C PHE A 168 -27.95 -20.73 6.82
N ASP A 169 -28.68 -21.24 7.82
CA ASP A 169 -28.15 -21.48 9.16
C ASP A 169 -27.11 -22.61 9.21
N GLN A 170 -27.29 -23.65 8.38
CA GLN A 170 -26.39 -24.81 8.34
C GLN A 170 -25.01 -24.44 7.79
N TYR A 171 -24.94 -23.51 6.83
CA TYR A 171 -23.67 -23.10 6.20
C TYR A 171 -23.10 -21.79 6.75
N SER A 172 -23.94 -20.86 7.20
CA SER A 172 -23.50 -19.57 7.73
C SER A 172 -22.66 -19.75 8.99
N THR A 173 -23.02 -20.65 9.91
CA THR A 173 -22.27 -20.86 11.16
C THR A 173 -20.80 -21.19 10.91
N LEU A 174 -20.50 -22.12 9.99
CA LEU A 174 -19.12 -22.48 9.65
C LEU A 174 -18.37 -21.29 9.02
N PHE A 175 -19.00 -20.61 8.08
CA PHE A 175 -18.42 -19.43 7.41
C PHE A 175 -18.11 -18.32 8.41
N LEU A 176 -19.06 -18.01 9.28
CA LEU A 176 -18.96 -16.95 10.29
C LEU A 176 -17.92 -17.27 11.35
N ASN A 177 -17.82 -18.52 11.82
CA ASN A 177 -16.77 -18.91 12.75
C ASN A 177 -15.37 -18.80 12.12
N ARG A 178 -15.23 -19.19 10.84
CA ARG A 178 -13.96 -18.99 10.11
C ARG A 178 -13.61 -17.51 9.97
N LYS A 179 -14.59 -16.66 9.64
CA LYS A 179 -14.40 -15.21 9.53
C LYS A 179 -14.10 -14.56 10.88
N ALA A 180 -14.78 -14.96 11.95
CA ALA A 180 -14.47 -14.50 13.30
C ALA A 180 -13.02 -14.84 13.70
N ALA A 181 -12.57 -16.07 13.41
CA ALA A 181 -11.18 -16.46 13.63
C ALA A 181 -10.19 -15.64 12.78
N GLU A 182 -10.50 -15.38 11.52
CA GLU A 182 -9.71 -14.52 10.63
C GLU A 182 -9.58 -13.09 11.20
N HIS A 183 -10.70 -12.49 11.64
CA HIS A 183 -10.71 -11.13 12.18
C HIS A 183 -9.98 -11.01 13.52
N LEU A 184 -10.12 -12.01 14.40
CA LEU A 184 -9.42 -12.09 15.67
C LEU A 184 -7.90 -12.27 15.49
N ALA A 185 -7.49 -13.10 14.53
CA ALA A 185 -6.07 -13.24 14.17
C ALA A 185 -5.52 -11.97 13.52
N TYR A 186 -6.30 -11.29 12.68
CA TYR A 186 -5.90 -10.03 12.08
C TYR A 186 -5.71 -8.93 13.15
N ALA A 187 -6.60 -8.85 14.13
CA ALA A 187 -6.46 -7.89 15.22
C ALA A 187 -5.15 -8.10 16.00
N SER A 188 -4.81 -9.34 16.37
CA SER A 188 -3.56 -9.61 17.09
C SER A 188 -2.31 -9.35 16.25
N GLN A 189 -2.35 -9.66 14.95
CA GLN A 189 -1.18 -9.51 14.07
C GLN A 189 -0.98 -8.08 13.54
N CYS A 190 -2.06 -7.32 13.34
CA CYS A 190 -2.03 -6.07 12.59
C CYS A 190 -2.38 -4.84 13.43
N TYR A 191 -3.22 -4.94 14.46
CA TYR A 191 -3.61 -3.79 15.30
C TYR A 191 -2.73 -3.63 16.54
N GLN A 192 -2.09 -4.71 17.03
CA GLN A 192 -1.24 -4.69 18.23
C GLN A 192 0.26 -4.48 17.93
N VAL A 193 0.59 -4.03 16.72
CA VAL A 193 1.97 -3.94 16.21
C VAL A 193 2.25 -2.54 15.64
N ASP A 194 3.43 -2.01 15.97
CA ASP A 194 3.93 -0.73 15.43
C ASP A 194 4.03 -0.76 13.90
N ASP A 195 3.82 0.40 13.26
CA ASP A 195 3.79 0.51 11.79
C ASP A 195 5.07 0.00 11.10
N SER A 196 6.24 0.09 11.75
CA SER A 196 7.52 -0.35 11.19
C SER A 196 7.74 -1.86 11.20
N THR A 197 7.06 -2.58 12.11
CA THR A 197 7.19 -4.05 12.28
C THR A 197 5.98 -4.80 11.73
N ARG A 198 4.99 -4.08 11.19
CA ARG A 198 3.76 -4.66 10.68
C ARG A 198 4.01 -5.57 9.46
N PRO A 199 3.55 -6.82 9.50
CA PRO A 199 3.64 -7.75 8.38
C PRO A 199 2.97 -7.26 7.09
N ASP A 200 3.48 -7.70 5.93
CA ASP A 200 2.94 -7.30 4.62
C ASP A 200 1.51 -7.83 4.35
N ASN A 201 1.09 -8.94 4.98
CA ASN A 201 -0.28 -9.47 4.87
C ASN A 201 -1.33 -8.54 5.53
N CYS A 202 -0.92 -7.65 6.42
CA CYS A 202 -1.79 -6.59 6.95
C CYS A 202 -2.07 -5.49 5.92
N ARG A 203 -1.43 -5.52 4.74
CA ARG A 203 -1.55 -4.47 3.72
C ARG A 203 -2.50 -4.86 2.59
N THR A 204 -3.42 -5.79 2.83
CA THR A 204 -4.46 -6.18 1.85
C THR A 204 -5.62 -5.18 1.81
N MET A 205 -5.95 -4.58 2.95
CA MET A 205 -6.95 -3.51 3.07
C MET A 205 -6.33 -2.15 2.72
N THR A 206 -7.15 -1.15 2.41
CA THR A 206 -6.69 0.21 2.05
C THR A 206 -5.80 0.83 3.13
N ILE A 207 -6.16 0.62 4.40
CA ILE A 207 -5.28 0.89 5.53
C ILE A 207 -5.16 -0.36 6.41
N PRO A 208 -3.98 -0.66 6.98
CA PRO A 208 -3.80 -1.90 7.73
C PRO A 208 -4.59 -2.00 9.02
N ALA A 209 -4.83 -0.87 9.69
CA ALA A 209 -5.60 -0.77 10.92
C ALA A 209 -6.39 0.53 10.92
N LEU A 210 -7.68 0.47 11.28
CA LEU A 210 -8.50 1.65 11.49
C LEU A 210 -8.01 2.40 12.75
N PRO A 211 -7.92 3.74 12.71
CA PRO A 211 -7.53 4.51 13.88
C PRO A 211 -8.58 4.38 14.99
N VAL A 212 -8.10 4.20 16.22
CA VAL A 212 -8.94 4.13 17.43
C VAL A 212 -8.23 4.83 18.59
N LYS A 213 -8.97 5.70 19.28
CA LYS A 213 -8.55 6.32 20.54
C LYS A 213 -9.08 5.48 21.68
N ILE A 214 -8.23 5.21 22.65
CA ILE A 214 -8.54 4.36 23.80
C ILE A 214 -8.37 5.20 25.06
N ASP A 215 -9.44 5.36 25.80
CA ASP A 215 -9.45 5.94 27.14
C ASP A 215 -9.77 4.84 28.15
N SER A 216 -8.72 4.35 28.83
CA SER A 216 -8.82 3.30 29.87
C SER A 216 -9.19 3.83 31.25
N ASN A 217 -9.47 5.14 31.38
CA ASN A 217 -9.92 5.76 32.63
C ASN A 217 -11.24 6.53 32.44
N ALA A 218 -12.09 6.04 31.54
CA ALA A 218 -13.37 6.64 31.24
C ALA A 218 -14.33 6.57 32.44
N SER A 219 -15.30 7.49 32.48
CA SER A 219 -16.41 7.43 33.43
C SER A 219 -17.36 6.27 33.13
N CYS A 220 -18.26 5.96 34.05
CA CYS A 220 -19.35 5.00 33.80
C CYS A 220 -20.19 5.44 32.57
N PRO A 221 -20.47 4.55 31.59
CA PRO A 221 -21.37 4.83 30.46
C PRO A 221 -22.86 4.89 30.85
N PHE A 222 -23.19 4.39 32.03
CA PHE A 222 -24.54 4.20 32.55
C PHE A 222 -24.77 5.07 33.80
N ASP A 223 -25.86 4.83 34.54
CA ASP A 223 -26.00 5.40 35.87
C ASP A 223 -24.87 4.94 36.79
N ASN A 224 -24.30 5.86 37.58
CA ASN A 224 -23.18 5.56 38.49
C ASN A 224 -23.50 4.42 39.49
N LYS A 225 -24.77 4.14 39.77
CA LYS A 225 -25.19 3.07 40.68
C LYS A 225 -25.04 1.66 40.10
N ILE A 226 -24.99 1.51 38.76
CA ILE A 226 -24.96 0.20 38.12
C ILE A 226 -23.54 -0.23 37.69
N CYS A 227 -22.61 0.71 37.54
CA CYS A 227 -21.20 0.39 37.35
C CYS A 227 -20.54 0.00 38.68
N GLN A 228 -19.63 -0.97 38.66
CA GLN A 228 -18.82 -1.32 39.83
C GLN A 228 -17.87 -0.19 40.24
N GLN A 229 -17.42 0.62 39.26
CA GLN A 229 -16.47 1.71 39.47
C GLN A 229 -16.94 2.97 38.73
N PRO A 230 -16.83 4.17 39.36
CA PRO A 230 -17.22 5.43 38.72
C PRO A 230 -16.25 5.87 37.62
N SER A 231 -14.98 5.45 37.71
CA SER A 231 -13.89 5.70 36.75
C SER A 231 -13.05 4.43 36.59
N GLY A 232 -12.11 4.39 35.64
CA GLY A 232 -11.39 3.17 35.29
C GLY A 232 -12.16 2.26 34.32
N ASN A 233 -13.18 2.80 33.66
CA ASN A 233 -13.89 2.13 32.57
C ASN A 233 -13.16 2.36 31.24
N ILE A 234 -13.60 1.70 30.17
CA ILE A 234 -12.94 1.82 28.86
C ILE A 234 -13.89 2.46 27.83
N LEU A 235 -13.39 3.47 27.14
CA LEU A 235 -14.02 4.09 25.97
C LEU A 235 -13.10 3.94 24.76
N LEU A 236 -13.59 3.30 23.71
CA LEU A 236 -12.93 3.22 22.42
C LEU A 236 -13.72 4.06 21.42
N ASP A 237 -13.07 5.02 20.79
CA ASP A 237 -13.67 5.89 19.77
C ASP A 237 -12.76 5.98 18.55
N THR A 238 -13.27 5.60 17.39
CA THR A 238 -12.53 5.73 16.12
C THR A 238 -12.36 7.20 15.70
N GLY A 239 -13.17 8.10 16.25
CA GLY A 239 -13.43 9.39 15.62
C GLY A 239 -14.10 9.20 14.26
N VAL A 240 -13.96 10.20 13.39
CA VAL A 240 -14.57 10.22 12.07
C VAL A 240 -13.70 9.43 11.09
N LEU A 241 -14.21 8.28 10.62
CA LEU A 241 -13.62 7.47 9.56
C LEU A 241 -14.24 7.83 8.21
N ASP A 242 -13.38 8.04 7.23
CA ASP A 242 -13.77 8.36 5.85
C ASP A 242 -14.04 7.09 5.03
N SER A 243 -15.17 7.02 4.34
CA SER A 243 -15.55 5.82 3.59
C SER A 243 -14.65 5.51 2.39
N TYR A 244 -14.04 6.53 1.78
CA TYR A 244 -13.12 6.33 0.67
C TYR A 244 -11.74 5.99 1.22
N GLU A 245 -11.20 6.78 2.14
CA GLU A 245 -9.83 6.60 2.65
C GLU A 245 -9.68 5.35 3.52
N HIS A 246 -10.56 5.14 4.50
CA HIS A 246 -10.38 4.11 5.53
C HIS A 246 -11.00 2.77 5.11
N PHE A 247 -12.15 2.83 4.43
CA PHE A 247 -12.87 1.64 3.99
C PHE A 247 -12.66 1.30 2.52
N GLY A 248 -12.04 2.18 1.72
CA GLY A 248 -11.69 1.89 0.33
C GLY A 248 -12.84 1.99 -0.67
N LEU A 249 -14.00 2.56 -0.32
CA LEU A 249 -15.09 2.72 -1.28
C LEU A 249 -14.64 3.56 -2.49
N ASN A 250 -15.13 3.22 -3.67
CA ASN A 250 -14.82 3.83 -4.95
C ASN A 250 -16.05 4.06 -5.84
N ALA A 251 -17.23 3.65 -5.37
CA ALA A 251 -18.51 3.98 -5.95
C ALA A 251 -19.51 4.32 -4.85
N GLY A 252 -20.58 5.03 -5.22
CA GLY A 252 -21.59 5.51 -4.28
C GLY A 252 -21.20 6.82 -3.59
N PRO A 253 -22.11 7.37 -2.79
CA PRO A 253 -21.90 8.62 -2.07
C PRO A 253 -20.79 8.50 -1.02
N HIS A 254 -20.05 9.59 -0.86
CA HIS A 254 -19.08 9.75 0.21
C HIS A 254 -19.81 9.84 1.56
N VAL A 255 -19.36 9.08 2.56
CA VAL A 255 -19.95 9.04 3.90
C VAL A 255 -18.86 8.98 4.95
N SER A 256 -19.17 9.45 6.16
CA SER A 256 -18.30 9.25 7.31
C SER A 256 -18.91 8.28 8.29
N ILE A 257 -18.08 7.44 8.91
CA ILE A 257 -18.48 6.41 9.87
C ILE A 257 -17.76 6.67 11.19
N GLN A 258 -18.47 6.54 12.31
CA GLN A 258 -17.88 6.59 13.64
C GLN A 258 -18.35 5.37 14.43
N VAL A 259 -17.42 4.70 15.09
CA VAL A 259 -17.68 3.57 15.97
C VAL A 259 -17.22 3.94 17.38
N THR A 260 -18.12 3.76 18.34
CA THR A 260 -17.84 4.00 19.75
C THR A 260 -18.27 2.80 20.57
N GLU A 261 -17.38 2.31 21.42
CA GLU A 261 -17.63 1.23 22.38
C GLU A 261 -17.25 1.73 23.77
N HIS A 262 -18.25 1.93 24.64
CA HIS A 262 -18.05 2.42 26.01
C HIS A 262 -18.51 1.35 27.00
N CYS A 263 -17.56 0.72 27.68
CA CYS A 263 -17.81 -0.48 28.49
C CYS A 263 -17.42 -0.29 29.96
N ALA A 264 -18.20 -0.88 30.85
CA ALA A 264 -17.96 -0.90 32.29
C ALA A 264 -18.37 -2.24 32.93
N PRO A 265 -17.66 -2.72 33.97
CA PRO A 265 -18.13 -3.81 34.81
C PRO A 265 -19.39 -3.41 35.58
N ILE A 266 -20.38 -4.30 35.60
CA ILE A 266 -21.70 -4.06 36.16
C ILE A 266 -21.84 -4.74 37.52
N VAL A 267 -22.51 -4.08 38.45
CA VAL A 267 -22.82 -4.65 39.77
C VAL A 267 -23.85 -5.77 39.63
N THR A 268 -23.57 -6.92 40.25
CA THR A 268 -24.47 -8.08 40.29
C THR A 268 -25.32 -8.12 41.56
N ALA A 269 -24.82 -7.55 42.65
CA ALA A 269 -25.55 -7.45 43.92
C ALA A 269 -26.84 -6.64 43.74
N GLY A 270 -27.96 -7.19 44.22
CA GLY A 270 -29.30 -6.59 44.04
C GLY A 270 -29.95 -6.89 42.68
N TYR A 271 -29.20 -7.43 41.71
CA TYR A 271 -29.70 -7.83 40.39
C TYR A 271 -29.60 -9.34 40.15
N SER A 272 -29.12 -10.12 41.12
CA SER A 272 -29.03 -11.58 41.04
C SER A 272 -29.81 -12.27 42.17
N ASN A 273 -30.47 -13.38 41.83
CA ASN A 273 -31.19 -14.24 42.77
C ASN A 273 -30.80 -15.70 42.54
N SER A 274 -30.57 -16.44 43.63
CA SER A 274 -30.39 -17.89 43.57
C SER A 274 -31.74 -18.60 43.64
N SER A 275 -31.97 -19.56 42.76
CA SER A 275 -33.20 -20.37 42.72
C SER A 275 -32.84 -21.85 42.55
N VAL A 276 -33.61 -22.73 43.18
CA VAL A 276 -33.51 -24.19 42.96
C VAL A 276 -34.60 -24.59 42.00
N ASP A 277 -34.26 -25.30 40.92
CA ASP A 277 -35.24 -25.83 39.98
C ASP A 277 -35.61 -27.27 40.33
N PRO A 278 -36.83 -27.54 40.85
CA PRO A 278 -37.24 -28.88 41.23
C PRO A 278 -37.40 -29.82 40.02
N ALA A 279 -37.65 -29.27 38.84
CA ALA A 279 -37.85 -30.05 37.62
C ALA A 279 -36.52 -30.48 36.98
N GLN A 280 -35.41 -29.82 37.31
CA GLN A 280 -34.07 -30.16 36.84
C GLN A 280 -33.21 -30.74 37.97
N ASN A 281 -33.67 -31.84 38.59
CA ASN A 281 -32.92 -32.60 39.60
C ASN A 281 -32.40 -31.74 40.78
N ASN A 282 -33.16 -30.73 41.21
CA ASN A 282 -32.77 -29.75 42.25
C ASN A 282 -31.45 -29.01 41.96
N VAL A 283 -31.16 -28.70 40.69
CA VAL A 283 -29.99 -27.88 40.34
C VAL A 283 -30.19 -26.45 40.83
N ASN A 284 -29.17 -25.93 41.52
CA ASN A 284 -29.12 -24.53 41.91
C ASN A 284 -28.75 -23.66 40.71
N PHE A 285 -29.48 -22.58 40.51
CA PHE A 285 -29.26 -21.58 39.48
C PHE A 285 -29.05 -20.20 40.07
N THR A 286 -28.22 -19.40 39.41
CA THR A 286 -28.14 -17.95 39.62
C THR A 286 -28.81 -17.27 38.44
N SER A 287 -29.87 -16.53 38.72
CA SER A 287 -30.63 -15.72 37.75
C SER A 287 -30.27 -14.25 37.89
N TYR A 288 -29.94 -13.59 36.80
CA TYR A 288 -29.62 -12.17 36.70
C TYR A 288 -30.77 -11.42 36.04
N ASN A 289 -31.23 -10.33 36.65
CA ASN A 289 -32.46 -9.61 36.31
C ASN A 289 -32.17 -8.14 35.99
N TYR A 290 -31.58 -7.88 34.83
CA TYR A 290 -31.32 -6.54 34.31
C TYR A 290 -32.39 -6.05 33.32
N GLY A 291 -33.45 -6.83 33.06
CA GLY A 291 -34.39 -6.59 31.96
C GLY A 291 -33.87 -7.13 30.62
N GLY A 292 -34.51 -6.79 29.50
CA GLY A 292 -34.04 -7.21 28.17
C GLY A 292 -34.14 -8.70 27.84
N GLY A 293 -34.70 -9.53 28.73
CA GLY A 293 -34.81 -10.99 28.57
C GLY A 293 -35.96 -11.43 27.66
N TYR A 294 -35.89 -12.68 27.18
CA TYR A 294 -36.93 -13.32 26.38
C TYR A 294 -38.06 -13.85 27.30
N PHE A 295 -39.32 -13.49 27.01
CA PHE A 295 -40.55 -13.96 27.70
C PHE A 295 -40.53 -13.93 29.24
N ASN A 296 -40.44 -12.74 29.86
CA ASN A 296 -40.56 -12.52 31.32
C ASN A 296 -39.65 -13.39 32.21
N ALA A 297 -38.62 -14.03 31.65
CA ALA A 297 -37.58 -14.73 32.38
C ALA A 297 -36.42 -13.78 32.72
N SER A 298 -35.62 -14.14 33.72
CA SER A 298 -34.36 -13.46 34.06
C SER A 298 -33.51 -13.20 32.80
N THR A 299 -32.86 -12.03 32.71
CA THR A 299 -31.95 -11.64 31.61
C THR A 299 -30.94 -12.73 31.26
N PHE A 300 -30.38 -13.38 32.27
CA PHE A 300 -29.48 -14.51 32.11
C PHE A 300 -29.62 -15.47 33.29
N LYS A 301 -29.50 -16.77 33.05
CA LYS A 301 -29.59 -17.81 34.08
C LYS A 301 -28.49 -18.83 33.85
N VAL A 302 -27.72 -19.14 34.89
CA VAL A 302 -26.62 -20.11 34.83
C VAL A 302 -26.71 -21.09 36.00
N ALA A 303 -26.42 -22.37 35.75
CA ALA A 303 -26.38 -23.37 36.82
C ALA A 303 -25.11 -23.21 37.65
N ILE A 304 -25.24 -23.28 38.97
CA ILE A 304 -24.09 -23.21 39.89
C ILE A 304 -23.16 -24.41 39.66
N ASN A 305 -23.73 -25.58 39.31
CA ASN A 305 -22.94 -26.79 39.03
C ASN A 305 -22.14 -26.69 37.72
N SER A 306 -22.63 -25.97 36.70
CA SER A 306 -21.85 -25.73 35.46
C SER A 306 -20.71 -24.74 35.69
N THR A 307 -20.87 -23.83 36.66
CA THR A 307 -19.82 -22.89 37.07
C THR A 307 -18.86 -23.46 38.10
N SER A 308 -19.26 -24.54 38.79
CA SER A 308 -18.40 -25.22 39.76
C SER A 308 -17.21 -25.89 39.05
N HIS A 309 -16.04 -25.91 39.69
CA HIS A 309 -14.89 -26.68 39.21
C HIS A 309 -15.24 -28.16 38.95
N THR A 310 -16.26 -28.67 39.66
CA THR A 310 -16.78 -30.04 39.60
C THR A 310 -17.72 -30.34 38.43
N SER A 311 -17.87 -29.45 37.43
CA SER A 311 -18.62 -29.79 36.21
C SER A 311 -18.00 -31.02 35.52
N GLN A 312 -18.73 -31.72 34.65
CA GLN A 312 -18.21 -32.84 33.84
C GLN A 312 -17.74 -32.39 32.43
N GLY A 313 -17.61 -31.08 32.18
CA GLY A 313 -17.21 -30.49 30.89
C GLY A 313 -15.69 -30.42 30.64
N THR A 314 -15.28 -29.59 29.69
CA THR A 314 -13.88 -29.13 29.53
C THR A 314 -13.79 -27.71 30.10
N GLY A 315 -12.84 -27.45 31.00
CA GLY A 315 -12.74 -26.15 31.69
C GLY A 315 -12.47 -25.02 30.71
N ASN A 316 -13.34 -23.99 30.71
CA ASN A 316 -13.26 -22.88 29.77
C ASN A 316 -13.97 -21.61 30.26
N TYR A 317 -13.62 -20.47 29.66
CA TYR A 317 -14.40 -19.23 29.75
C TYR A 317 -15.45 -19.18 28.64
N ASP A 318 -16.72 -19.03 29.02
CA ASP A 318 -17.82 -18.85 28.07
C ASP A 318 -18.44 -17.46 28.25
N VAL A 319 -18.59 -16.71 27.15
CA VAL A 319 -19.20 -15.38 27.18
C VAL A 319 -20.55 -15.40 26.49
N TYR A 320 -21.59 -14.99 27.21
CA TYR A 320 -22.96 -14.93 26.72
C TYR A 320 -23.38 -13.47 26.56
N PRO A 321 -23.38 -12.93 25.33
CA PRO A 321 -23.92 -11.61 25.08
C PRO A 321 -25.45 -11.61 25.18
N GLN A 322 -26.00 -10.60 25.85
CA GLN A 322 -27.42 -10.32 25.97
C GLN A 322 -27.69 -8.88 25.54
N PHE A 323 -28.68 -8.69 24.67
CA PHE A 323 -29.12 -7.37 24.21
C PHE A 323 -30.64 -7.35 24.16
N GLN A 324 -31.22 -6.15 24.15
CA GLN A 324 -32.67 -6.00 24.11
C GLN A 324 -33.22 -6.45 22.74
N TYR A 325 -34.05 -7.50 22.74
CA TYR A 325 -34.71 -7.99 21.53
C TYR A 325 -36.04 -7.28 21.24
N TYR A 326 -36.77 -6.87 22.28
CA TYR A 326 -38.11 -6.30 22.16
C TYR A 326 -38.22 -5.00 22.95
N GLU A 327 -38.91 -4.01 22.39
CA GLU A 327 -39.20 -2.74 23.07
C GLU A 327 -40.03 -2.94 24.35
N GLU A 328 -40.86 -3.97 24.39
CA GLU A 328 -41.76 -4.31 25.52
C GLU A 328 -41.03 -4.77 26.78
N HIS A 329 -39.75 -5.15 26.66
CA HIS A 329 -38.92 -5.63 27.76
C HIS A 329 -37.61 -4.85 27.83
N PRO A 330 -37.65 -3.55 28.21
CA PRO A 330 -36.45 -2.74 28.29
C PRO A 330 -35.49 -3.25 29.37
N PHE A 331 -34.21 -2.90 29.23
CA PHE A 331 -33.30 -2.95 30.36
C PHE A 331 -33.76 -2.02 31.48
N VAL A 332 -33.30 -2.30 32.71
CA VAL A 332 -33.51 -1.43 33.86
C VAL A 332 -33.10 0.02 33.54
N PRO A 333 -33.79 1.04 34.08
CA PRO A 333 -33.55 2.45 33.75
C PRO A 333 -32.08 2.87 33.86
N GLU A 334 -31.36 2.30 34.80
CA GLU A 334 -29.94 2.56 35.07
C GLU A 334 -29.03 2.17 33.91
N LEU A 335 -29.41 1.18 33.08
CA LEU A 335 -28.67 0.76 31.89
C LEU A 335 -29.09 1.50 30.61
N GLN A 336 -30.13 2.34 30.66
CA GLN A 336 -30.63 3.00 29.46
C GLN A 336 -29.68 4.11 29.01
N VAL A 337 -29.42 4.15 27.70
CA VAL A 337 -28.58 5.17 27.06
C VAL A 337 -29.39 5.98 26.07
N LYS A 338 -29.03 7.26 25.89
CA LYS A 338 -29.76 8.17 24.99
C LYS A 338 -29.59 7.80 23.50
N GLN A 339 -28.43 7.25 23.13
CA GLN A 339 -28.08 6.87 21.76
C GLN A 339 -27.20 5.63 21.79
N GLY A 340 -27.41 4.72 20.84
CA GLY A 340 -26.67 3.47 20.72
C GLY A 340 -27.42 2.26 21.29
N ARG A 341 -26.75 1.11 21.27
CA ARG A 341 -27.25 -0.18 21.74
C ARG A 341 -26.51 -0.60 23.00
N VAL A 342 -27.26 -1.12 23.96
CA VAL A 342 -26.70 -1.71 25.18
C VAL A 342 -26.54 -3.21 24.98
N VAL A 343 -25.35 -3.73 25.29
CA VAL A 343 -25.07 -5.17 25.29
C VAL A 343 -24.43 -5.54 26.64
N LEU A 344 -24.95 -6.58 27.28
CA LEU A 344 -24.40 -7.18 28.48
C LEU A 344 -23.62 -8.45 28.12
N TYR A 345 -22.39 -8.58 28.59
CA TYR A 345 -21.53 -9.74 28.37
C TYR A 345 -21.38 -10.51 29.69
N PHE A 346 -22.07 -11.64 29.79
CA PHE A 346 -21.97 -12.53 30.94
C PHE A 346 -20.81 -13.49 30.74
N LEU A 347 -19.76 -13.37 31.55
CA LEU A 347 -18.64 -14.31 31.57
C LEU A 347 -18.92 -15.41 32.59
N VAL A 348 -18.87 -16.65 32.13
CA VAL A 348 -19.09 -17.86 32.90
C VAL A 348 -17.77 -18.66 32.92
N PRO A 349 -17.04 -18.68 34.05
CA PRO A 349 -15.80 -19.44 34.19
C PRO A 349 -16.09 -20.92 34.50
N SER A 350 -16.63 -21.64 33.53
CA SER A 350 -17.03 -23.05 33.64
C SER A 350 -15.81 -23.96 33.91
N GLY A 351 -15.66 -24.50 35.11
CA GLY A 351 -14.59 -25.48 35.39
C GLY A 351 -13.18 -24.88 35.48
N VAL A 352 -13.04 -23.56 35.61
CA VAL A 352 -11.74 -22.85 35.58
C VAL A 352 -11.30 -22.43 36.98
N GLY A 353 -10.14 -22.89 37.43
CA GLY A 353 -9.45 -22.41 38.64
C GLY A 353 -8.25 -21.52 38.33
N TYR A 354 -7.69 -20.83 39.33
CA TYR A 354 -6.60 -19.87 39.13
C TYR A 354 -5.42 -20.18 40.05
N LEU A 355 -4.18 -20.10 39.54
CA LEU A 355 -2.99 -20.27 40.38
C LEU A 355 -2.73 -19.07 41.30
N ASN A 356 -3.11 -17.87 40.86
CA ASN A 356 -2.95 -16.62 41.60
C ASN A 356 -4.31 -15.96 41.76
N SER A 357 -4.49 -15.17 42.83
CA SER A 357 -5.68 -14.33 42.95
C SER A 357 -5.70 -13.28 41.86
N THR A 358 -6.90 -12.87 41.45
CA THR A 358 -7.09 -11.76 40.52
C THR A 358 -8.17 -10.81 41.00
N ASN A 359 -7.83 -9.53 40.95
CA ASN A 359 -8.72 -8.40 41.26
C ASN A 359 -9.35 -7.80 40.00
N ASP A 360 -9.20 -8.47 38.85
CA ASP A 360 -9.90 -8.05 37.64
C ASP A 360 -11.42 -8.18 37.87
N PRO A 361 -12.23 -7.13 37.63
CA PRO A 361 -13.66 -7.13 37.94
C PRO A 361 -14.48 -8.09 37.06
N TRP A 362 -13.95 -8.50 35.89
CA TRP A 362 -14.61 -9.48 35.03
C TRP A 362 -14.12 -10.89 35.32
N PHE A 363 -12.82 -11.09 35.58
CA PHE A 363 -12.23 -12.41 35.86
C PHE A 363 -12.04 -12.70 37.37
N SER A 364 -12.72 -11.97 38.25
CA SER A 364 -12.48 -11.96 39.71
C SER A 364 -12.42 -13.35 40.34
N ALA A 365 -11.29 -13.65 41.00
CA ALA A 365 -11.08 -14.89 41.75
C ALA A 365 -10.15 -14.63 42.94
N ASN A 366 -10.72 -14.47 44.13
CA ASN A 366 -10.00 -14.13 45.36
C ASN A 366 -10.21 -15.17 46.46
N THR A 367 -11.19 -16.05 46.30
CA THR A 367 -11.47 -17.11 47.26
C THR A 367 -10.50 -18.28 47.07
N LYS A 368 -9.63 -18.52 48.07
CA LYS A 368 -8.66 -19.62 48.04
C LYS A 368 -9.32 -20.94 48.46
N GLN A 369 -9.05 -22.00 47.72
CA GLN A 369 -9.44 -23.38 48.00
C GLN A 369 -8.21 -24.27 48.08
N GLU A 370 -8.23 -25.24 49.00
CA GLU A 370 -7.10 -26.15 49.25
C GLU A 370 -7.57 -27.60 49.20
N LEU A 371 -6.82 -28.46 48.51
CA LEU A 371 -6.99 -29.91 48.50
C LEU A 371 -5.63 -30.59 48.64
N GLY A 372 -5.36 -31.13 49.84
CA GLY A 372 -4.06 -31.71 50.16
C GLY A 372 -2.96 -30.65 50.13
N SER A 373 -1.92 -30.86 49.32
CA SER A 373 -0.81 -29.91 49.11
C SER A 373 -1.05 -28.92 47.97
N PHE A 374 -2.18 -29.01 47.26
CA PHE A 374 -2.48 -28.15 46.12
C PHE A 374 -3.49 -27.06 46.52
N SER A 375 -3.20 -25.81 46.18
CA SER A 375 -4.08 -24.67 46.44
C SER A 375 -4.30 -23.84 45.18
N TRP A 376 -5.53 -23.36 45.00
CA TRP A 376 -5.93 -22.53 43.87
C TRP A 376 -6.97 -21.51 44.31
N TYR A 377 -7.28 -20.56 43.44
CA TYR A 377 -8.37 -19.60 43.63
C TYR A 377 -9.55 -19.98 42.75
N ILE A 378 -10.75 -19.72 43.26
CA ILE A 378 -12.02 -20.00 42.59
C ILE A 378 -12.71 -18.68 42.18
N PRO A 379 -13.52 -18.67 41.11
CA PRO A 379 -14.29 -17.50 40.73
C PRO A 379 -15.16 -16.98 41.88
N ASP A 380 -15.20 -15.67 42.08
CA ASP A 380 -15.95 -15.07 43.19
C ASP A 380 -17.48 -15.08 42.94
N ASN A 381 -17.91 -15.14 41.68
CA ASN A 381 -19.32 -15.18 41.27
C ASN A 381 -19.55 -16.27 40.21
N SER A 382 -20.77 -16.82 40.14
CA SER A 382 -21.16 -17.77 39.08
C SER A 382 -21.06 -17.17 37.68
N ALA A 383 -21.34 -15.88 37.55
CA ALA A 383 -21.05 -15.11 36.34
C ALA A 383 -20.74 -13.67 36.71
N THR A 384 -19.90 -13.03 35.93
CA THR A 384 -19.60 -11.60 36.01
C THR A 384 -20.11 -10.90 34.76
N VAL A 385 -20.41 -9.61 34.86
CA VAL A 385 -21.14 -8.87 33.82
C VAL A 385 -20.36 -7.63 33.41
N LEU A 386 -20.09 -7.50 32.12
CA LEU A 386 -19.72 -6.21 31.51
C LEU A 386 -20.94 -5.65 30.78
N GLY A 387 -21.16 -4.35 30.86
CA GLY A 387 -22.13 -3.64 30.04
C GLY A 387 -21.41 -2.70 29.09
N CYS A 388 -21.78 -2.72 27.82
CA CYS A 388 -21.24 -1.83 26.81
C CYS A 388 -22.36 -1.04 26.14
N ALA A 389 -22.17 0.28 26.03
CA ALA A 389 -22.94 1.16 25.18
C ALA A 389 -22.20 1.31 23.85
N ALA A 390 -22.75 0.69 22.80
CA ALA A 390 -22.17 0.66 21.46
C ALA A 390 -22.92 1.63 20.53
N SER A 391 -22.21 2.51 19.83
CA SER A 391 -22.80 3.43 18.85
C SER A 391 -22.10 3.29 17.51
N ARG A 392 -22.89 3.41 16.43
CA ARG A 392 -22.41 3.32 15.04
C ARG A 392 -23.07 4.37 14.21
N LYS A 393 -22.37 5.48 14.06
CA LYS A 393 -22.90 6.62 13.34
C LYS A 393 -22.44 6.57 11.90
N ILE A 394 -23.38 6.76 10.98
CA ILE A 394 -23.09 7.05 9.58
C ILE A 394 -23.60 8.46 9.30
N CYS A 395 -22.76 9.27 8.65
CA CYS A 395 -23.12 10.64 8.32
C CYS A 395 -22.90 10.96 6.85
N ASN A 396 -23.77 11.83 6.35
CA ASN A 396 -23.65 12.47 5.06
C ASN A 396 -22.82 13.76 5.18
N PRO A 397 -21.61 13.82 4.62
CA PRO A 397 -20.73 14.99 4.73
C PRO A 397 -21.28 16.23 4.00
N LYS A 398 -22.29 16.07 3.14
CA LYS A 398 -22.97 17.18 2.46
C LYS A 398 -23.98 17.91 3.37
N LEU A 399 -24.33 17.34 4.52
CA LEU A 399 -25.28 17.89 5.46
C LEU A 399 -24.57 18.37 6.75
N PRO A 400 -25.12 19.36 7.48
CA PRO A 400 -24.61 19.75 8.79
C PRO A 400 -24.63 18.59 9.78
N ALA A 401 -23.60 18.47 10.64
CA ALA A 401 -23.44 17.32 11.55
C ALA A 401 -24.64 17.03 12.47
N ALA A 402 -25.42 18.06 12.85
CA ALA A 402 -26.59 17.90 13.71
C ALA A 402 -27.76 17.16 13.03
N GLU A 403 -27.87 17.26 11.71
CA GLU A 403 -28.96 16.67 10.93
C GLU A 403 -28.46 15.59 9.95
N GLY A 404 -27.16 15.59 9.65
CA GLY A 404 -26.54 14.72 8.65
C GLY A 404 -26.09 13.37 9.18
N CYS A 405 -26.34 13.03 10.45
CA CYS A 405 -25.89 11.79 11.08
C CYS A 405 -27.07 10.96 11.59
N LEU A 406 -26.93 9.64 11.52
CA LEU A 406 -27.84 8.68 12.15
C LEU A 406 -27.04 7.55 12.79
N ASP A 407 -27.58 6.95 13.85
CA ASP A 407 -27.00 5.78 14.51
C ASP A 407 -27.66 4.50 13.97
N LEU A 408 -26.87 3.63 13.35
CA LEU A 408 -27.33 2.43 12.66
C LEU A 408 -28.11 1.46 13.54
N TRP A 409 -27.97 1.52 14.87
CA TRP A 409 -28.69 0.63 15.78
C TRP A 409 -30.03 1.13 16.26
N SER A 410 -30.20 2.44 16.32
CA SER A 410 -31.35 3.09 16.95
C SER A 410 -32.21 3.89 15.97
N SER A 411 -31.71 4.13 14.76
CA SER A 411 -32.41 4.93 13.74
C SER A 411 -33.44 4.10 12.97
N ARG A 412 -34.52 4.77 12.56
CA ARG A 412 -35.58 4.16 11.73
C ARG A 412 -35.34 4.43 10.25
N GLU A 413 -36.14 3.82 9.37
CA GLU A 413 -36.04 4.04 7.93
C GLU A 413 -36.23 5.52 7.56
N GLU A 414 -37.14 6.22 8.24
CA GLU A 414 -37.39 7.66 8.06
C GLU A 414 -36.13 8.50 8.33
N ASP A 415 -35.30 8.12 9.31
CA ASP A 415 -34.03 8.79 9.58
C ASP A 415 -33.01 8.56 8.46
N PHE A 416 -33.00 7.36 7.89
CA PHE A 416 -32.12 7.00 6.78
C PHE A 416 -32.49 7.79 5.52
N GLU A 417 -33.79 7.90 5.21
CA GLU A 417 -34.29 8.72 4.11
C GLU A 417 -34.02 10.21 4.32
N ARG A 418 -34.12 10.71 5.56
CA ARG A 418 -33.83 12.10 5.91
C ARG A 418 -32.35 12.45 5.69
N VAL A 419 -31.42 11.58 6.13
CA VAL A 419 -29.97 11.81 5.99
C VAL A 419 -29.50 11.57 4.55
N PHE A 420 -30.12 10.62 3.85
CA PHE A 420 -29.82 10.26 2.47
C PHE A 420 -31.07 10.43 1.58
N PRO A 421 -31.44 11.69 1.23
CA PRO A 421 -32.69 11.98 0.50
C PRO A 421 -32.71 11.47 -0.94
N ASN A 422 -31.53 11.27 -1.54
CA ASN A 422 -31.41 10.74 -2.90
C ASN A 422 -31.58 9.21 -2.92
N ALA A 423 -32.62 8.73 -3.62
CA ALA A 423 -32.91 7.30 -3.74
C ALA A 423 -31.75 6.48 -4.35
N GLN A 424 -31.00 7.05 -5.30
CA GLN A 424 -29.86 6.36 -5.90
C GLN A 424 -28.71 6.15 -4.91
N ASP A 425 -28.52 7.11 -4.00
CA ASP A 425 -27.52 7.01 -2.94
C ASP A 425 -27.92 5.93 -1.94
N ARG A 426 -29.22 5.82 -1.61
CA ARG A 426 -29.76 4.80 -0.70
C ARG A 426 -29.61 3.38 -1.22
N ILE A 427 -29.85 3.14 -2.51
CA ILE A 427 -29.71 1.81 -3.13
C ILE A 427 -28.30 1.22 -2.91
N VAL A 428 -27.28 2.07 -2.88
CA VAL A 428 -25.87 1.68 -2.66
C VAL A 428 -25.51 1.65 -1.17
N LEU A 429 -26.00 2.62 -0.40
CA LEU A 429 -25.66 2.75 1.03
C LEU A 429 -26.38 1.75 1.93
N ARG A 430 -27.61 1.32 1.60
CA ARG A 430 -28.34 0.33 2.40
C ARG A 430 -27.61 -1.02 2.51
N PRO A 431 -27.15 -1.64 1.40
CA PRO A 431 -26.31 -2.83 1.50
C PRO A 431 -25.08 -2.61 2.38
N LEU A 432 -24.40 -1.47 2.23
CA LEU A 432 -23.22 -1.13 3.03
C LEU A 432 -23.56 -1.06 4.53
N SER A 433 -24.63 -0.34 4.90
CA SER A 433 -25.05 -0.22 6.30
C SER A 433 -25.43 -1.57 6.89
N ILE A 434 -26.12 -2.43 6.13
CA ILE A 434 -26.45 -3.80 6.53
C ILE A 434 -25.17 -4.60 6.81
N ARG A 435 -24.15 -4.55 5.94
CA ARG A 435 -22.88 -5.27 6.18
C ARG A 435 -22.17 -4.76 7.41
N LEU A 436 -22.18 -3.45 7.64
CA LEU A 436 -21.62 -2.85 8.85
C LEU A 436 -22.39 -3.22 10.12
N MET A 437 -23.63 -3.69 10.02
CA MET A 437 -24.47 -4.11 11.14
C MET A 437 -24.49 -5.63 11.38
N GLN A 438 -23.85 -6.43 10.54
CA GLN A 438 -23.96 -7.89 10.58
C GLN A 438 -22.73 -8.56 11.18
N TYR A 439 -22.97 -9.55 12.04
CA TYR A 439 -21.95 -10.47 12.58
C TYR A 439 -20.76 -9.74 13.22
N SER A 440 -19.52 -10.18 12.96
CA SER A 440 -18.33 -9.58 13.55
C SER A 440 -18.17 -8.09 13.20
N ALA A 441 -18.60 -7.67 12.01
CA ALA A 441 -18.66 -6.24 11.69
C ALA A 441 -19.74 -5.54 12.53
N GLY A 442 -20.85 -6.24 12.80
CA GLY A 442 -21.97 -5.96 13.71
C GLY A 442 -21.62 -5.78 15.19
N GLY A 443 -20.45 -6.20 15.64
CA GLY A 443 -19.95 -5.86 16.99
C GLY A 443 -19.41 -7.05 17.77
N ILE A 444 -18.88 -6.74 18.95
CA ILE A 444 -18.17 -7.67 19.82
C ILE A 444 -19.00 -8.91 20.16
N HIS A 445 -20.33 -8.76 20.31
CA HIS A 445 -21.23 -9.86 20.65
C HIS A 445 -21.15 -11.04 19.68
N SER A 446 -20.99 -10.77 18.39
CA SER A 446 -20.92 -11.83 17.38
C SER A 446 -19.62 -12.62 17.46
N LEU A 447 -18.52 -12.02 17.95
CA LEU A 447 -17.26 -12.73 18.19
C LEU A 447 -17.38 -13.70 19.36
N TYR A 448 -18.12 -13.34 20.41
CA TYR A 448 -18.37 -14.23 21.55
C TYR A 448 -19.37 -15.35 21.25
N MET A 449 -20.33 -15.13 20.34
CA MET A 449 -21.23 -16.19 19.87
C MET A 449 -20.52 -17.28 19.05
N ALA A 450 -19.33 -17.00 18.49
CA ALA A 450 -18.52 -17.95 17.73
C ALA A 450 -17.80 -18.96 18.63
N LYS A 451 -18.54 -19.93 19.20
CA LYS A 451 -18.07 -20.86 20.26
C LYS A 451 -16.79 -21.64 19.94
N SER A 452 -16.50 -21.89 18.66
CA SER A 452 -15.31 -22.65 18.23
C SER A 452 -14.06 -21.77 18.03
N VAL A 453 -14.10 -20.51 18.45
CA VAL A 453 -13.03 -19.53 18.23
C VAL A 453 -12.49 -19.01 19.56
N PRO A 454 -11.16 -18.88 19.73
CA PRO A 454 -10.58 -18.28 20.93
C PRO A 454 -10.80 -16.75 20.91
N SER A 455 -11.96 -16.31 21.39
CA SER A 455 -12.37 -14.90 21.41
C SER A 455 -11.91 -14.11 22.63
N LEU A 456 -11.14 -14.73 23.54
CA LEU A 456 -10.60 -14.12 24.76
C LEU A 456 -9.08 -14.37 24.84
N LEU A 457 -8.32 -13.34 25.19
CA LEU A 457 -6.89 -13.39 25.48
C LEU A 457 -6.59 -14.25 26.72
N ALA A 458 -7.46 -14.23 27.74
CA ALA A 458 -7.31 -15.05 28.94
C ALA A 458 -7.15 -16.54 28.61
N ARG A 459 -7.80 -17.01 27.54
CA ARG A 459 -7.75 -18.42 27.10
C ARG A 459 -6.36 -18.85 26.63
N GLU A 460 -5.48 -17.94 26.23
CA GLU A 460 -4.11 -18.26 25.80
C GLU A 460 -3.25 -18.84 26.94
N THR A 461 -3.69 -18.68 28.18
CA THR A 461 -2.95 -19.07 29.38
C THR A 461 -3.72 -20.07 30.26
N LEU A 462 -4.80 -20.63 29.72
CA LEU A 462 -5.48 -21.79 30.31
C LEU A 462 -4.72 -23.07 30.00
N ASP A 463 -4.44 -23.84 31.04
CA ASP A 463 -3.85 -25.18 30.94
C ASP A 463 -4.84 -26.24 31.40
N LEU A 464 -4.95 -27.35 30.68
CA LEU A 464 -5.87 -28.44 31.01
C LEU A 464 -5.29 -29.28 32.15
N MET A 465 -6.06 -29.45 33.21
CA MET A 465 -5.66 -30.27 34.35
C MET A 465 -6.05 -31.74 34.17
N ALA A 466 -5.24 -32.64 34.73
CA ALA A 466 -5.50 -34.07 34.68
C ALA A 466 -6.84 -34.43 35.39
N PRO A 467 -7.59 -35.44 34.92
CA PRO A 467 -8.91 -35.83 35.45
C PRO A 467 -8.95 -36.21 36.94
N ARG A 468 -7.79 -36.33 37.60
CA ARG A 468 -7.67 -36.59 39.04
C ARG A 468 -7.99 -35.36 39.90
N TYR A 469 -7.91 -34.15 39.34
CA TYR A 469 -8.18 -32.92 40.07
C TYR A 469 -9.65 -32.49 39.90
N PRO A 470 -10.24 -31.83 40.91
CA PRO A 470 -11.61 -31.31 40.84
C PRO A 470 -11.72 -30.06 39.96
N ILE A 471 -10.65 -29.64 39.28
CA ILE A 471 -10.59 -28.50 38.36
C ILE A 471 -10.24 -29.06 36.99
N GLN A 472 -10.86 -28.51 35.95
CA GLN A 472 -10.68 -28.99 34.59
C GLN A 472 -9.65 -28.18 33.81
N ALA A 473 -9.59 -26.88 34.05
CA ALA A 473 -8.59 -25.99 33.50
C ALA A 473 -8.07 -25.00 34.56
N VAL A 474 -6.80 -24.66 34.49
CA VAL A 474 -6.18 -23.69 35.38
C VAL A 474 -5.66 -22.49 34.62
N GLN A 475 -6.02 -21.31 35.08
CA GLN A 475 -5.45 -20.04 34.68
C GLN A 475 -4.04 -19.94 35.26
N THR A 476 -3.06 -20.19 34.40
CA THR A 476 -1.65 -20.32 34.83
C THR A 476 -1.00 -18.97 35.08
N LYS A 477 -1.30 -17.98 34.22
CA LYS A 477 -0.76 -16.63 34.36
C LYS A 477 -1.66 -15.76 35.24
N PRO A 478 -1.07 -14.93 36.11
CA PRO A 478 -1.83 -13.93 36.85
C PRO A 478 -2.46 -12.95 35.86
N LEU A 479 -3.77 -12.76 35.96
CA LEU A 479 -4.50 -11.75 35.19
C LEU A 479 -4.43 -10.41 35.94
N PRO A 480 -3.82 -9.36 35.35
CA PRO A 480 -3.81 -8.03 35.94
C PRO A 480 -5.22 -7.46 36.13
N SER A 481 -5.39 -6.44 36.98
CA SER A 481 -6.69 -5.83 37.27
C SER A 481 -7.36 -5.11 36.08
N ASP A 482 -6.58 -4.81 35.03
CA ASP A 482 -7.01 -4.16 33.79
C ASP A 482 -7.16 -5.17 32.63
N HIS A 483 -7.17 -6.48 32.91
CA HIS A 483 -7.19 -7.50 31.86
C HIS A 483 -8.48 -7.44 31.02
N TRP A 484 -9.64 -7.22 31.65
CA TRP A 484 -10.90 -7.03 30.96
C TRP A 484 -10.88 -5.87 29.95
N GLN A 485 -10.13 -4.79 30.24
CA GLN A 485 -9.98 -3.67 29.30
C GLN A 485 -9.24 -4.10 28.04
N LYS A 486 -8.20 -4.93 28.19
CA LYS A 486 -7.43 -5.51 27.08
C LYS A 486 -8.28 -6.45 26.22
N GLU A 487 -9.18 -7.21 26.86
CA GLU A 487 -10.14 -8.06 26.16
C GLU A 487 -11.10 -7.25 25.29
N ILE A 488 -11.69 -6.19 25.85
CA ILE A 488 -12.60 -5.30 25.11
C ILE A 488 -11.85 -4.57 23.99
N GLN A 489 -10.63 -4.09 24.25
CA GLN A 489 -9.80 -3.49 23.22
C GLN A 489 -9.54 -4.46 22.06
N TYR A 490 -9.13 -5.70 22.37
CA TYR A 490 -8.87 -6.72 21.37
C TYR A 490 -10.11 -7.07 20.55
N ALA A 491 -11.25 -7.30 21.21
CA ALA A 491 -12.50 -7.61 20.52
C ALA A 491 -13.04 -6.44 19.68
N THR A 492 -12.82 -5.20 20.12
CA THR A 492 -13.14 -3.99 19.35
C THR A 492 -12.27 -3.90 18.10
N GLN A 493 -10.96 -4.11 18.23
CA GLN A 493 -10.04 -4.13 17.09
C GLN A 493 -10.41 -5.24 16.08
N ALA A 494 -10.83 -6.41 16.55
CA ALA A 494 -11.34 -7.48 15.70
C ALA A 494 -12.64 -7.09 15.00
N THR A 495 -13.53 -6.34 15.66
CA THR A 495 -14.74 -5.76 15.04
C THR A 495 -14.37 -4.77 13.94
N LEU A 496 -13.38 -3.90 14.18
CA LEU A 496 -12.89 -2.93 13.18
C LEU A 496 -12.27 -3.62 11.96
N ALA A 497 -11.45 -4.66 12.18
CA ALA A 497 -10.94 -5.52 11.11
C ALA A 497 -12.09 -6.18 10.33
N ALA A 498 -13.09 -6.69 11.04
CA ALA A 498 -14.27 -7.30 10.43
C ALA A 498 -15.04 -6.32 9.54
N MET A 499 -15.15 -5.04 9.92
CA MET A 499 -15.78 -4.01 9.07
C MET A 499 -15.01 -3.83 7.76
N GLN A 500 -13.68 -3.73 7.80
CA GLN A 500 -12.87 -3.61 6.57
C GLN A 500 -13.02 -4.84 5.67
N HIS A 501 -12.91 -6.05 6.23
CA HIS A 501 -13.03 -7.30 5.48
C HIS A 501 -14.45 -7.49 4.92
N SER A 502 -15.49 -7.17 5.68
CA SER A 502 -16.88 -7.41 5.27
C SER A 502 -17.30 -6.59 4.04
N ILE A 503 -16.76 -5.38 3.87
CA ILE A 503 -17.02 -4.54 2.70
C ILE A 503 -16.29 -5.11 1.46
N VAL A 504 -15.04 -5.56 1.63
CA VAL A 504 -14.29 -6.24 0.56
C VAL A 504 -14.97 -7.54 0.15
N ASP A 505 -15.33 -8.39 1.11
CA ASP A 505 -16.05 -9.63 0.86
C ASP A 505 -17.39 -9.39 0.17
N TYR A 506 -18.09 -8.31 0.54
CA TYR A 506 -19.32 -7.88 -0.12
C TYR A 506 -19.09 -7.52 -1.58
N ALA A 507 -18.07 -6.72 -1.89
CA ALA A 507 -17.73 -6.36 -3.27
C ALA A 507 -17.35 -7.59 -4.11
N ARG A 508 -16.78 -8.62 -3.50
CA ARG A 508 -16.38 -9.88 -4.15
C ARG A 508 -17.51 -10.90 -4.36
N GLY A 509 -18.73 -10.60 -3.91
CA GLY A 509 -19.88 -11.47 -4.13
C GLY A 509 -20.60 -11.92 -2.85
N SER A 510 -19.99 -11.77 -1.67
CA SER A 510 -20.58 -12.24 -0.41
C SER A 510 -21.84 -11.45 -0.05
N TRP A 511 -22.96 -12.15 0.16
CA TRP A 511 -24.19 -11.57 0.67
C TRP A 511 -24.87 -12.55 1.61
N LEU A 512 -25.10 -12.10 2.86
CA LEU A 512 -25.70 -12.91 3.92
C LEU A 512 -27.19 -12.58 4.13
N GLY A 513 -27.81 -11.83 3.22
CA GLY A 513 -29.21 -11.42 3.32
C GLY A 513 -29.39 -10.01 3.89
N GLY A 514 -30.53 -9.40 3.56
CA GLY A 514 -30.84 -8.00 3.89
C GLY A 514 -31.63 -7.79 5.18
N MET A 515 -31.97 -8.85 5.94
CA MET A 515 -32.79 -8.80 7.16
C MET A 515 -34.05 -7.91 7.04
N GLY A 516 -34.71 -7.91 5.88
CA GLY A 516 -35.90 -7.09 5.61
C GLY A 516 -35.65 -5.61 5.28
N PHE A 517 -34.44 -5.08 5.48
CA PHE A 517 -34.08 -3.70 5.13
C PHE A 517 -34.09 -3.42 3.62
N CYS A 518 -34.10 -4.48 2.81
CA CYS A 518 -34.17 -4.40 1.35
C CYS A 518 -35.60 -4.59 0.81
N ASN A 519 -36.63 -4.60 1.67
CA ASN A 519 -38.02 -4.83 1.27
C ASN A 519 -38.69 -3.58 0.66
N ASN A 520 -38.39 -2.39 1.20
CA ASN A 520 -39.06 -1.16 0.80
C ASN A 520 -38.43 -0.51 -0.44
N GLU A 521 -37.09 -0.55 -0.57
CA GLU A 521 -36.39 -0.21 -1.82
C GLU A 521 -35.34 -1.28 -2.11
N PRO A 522 -35.07 -1.58 -3.39
CA PRO A 522 -34.13 -2.62 -3.76
C PRO A 522 -32.70 -2.29 -3.30
N CYS A 523 -32.07 -3.27 -2.69
CA CYS A 523 -30.64 -3.26 -2.41
C CYS A 523 -29.89 -3.76 -3.64
N ARG A 524 -28.90 -3.01 -4.14
CA ARG A 524 -28.14 -3.43 -5.33
C ARG A 524 -26.65 -3.39 -5.09
N ARG A 525 -25.94 -4.43 -5.53
CA ARG A 525 -24.48 -4.44 -5.51
C ARG A 525 -23.94 -3.69 -6.72
N THR A 526 -23.09 -2.71 -6.47
CA THR A 526 -22.40 -1.96 -7.53
C THR A 526 -21.05 -2.59 -7.86
N CYS A 527 -20.75 -2.75 -9.14
CA CYS A 527 -19.42 -3.16 -9.61
C CYS A 527 -18.39 -2.06 -9.40
N HIS A 528 -17.10 -2.41 -9.35
CA HIS A 528 -16.02 -1.42 -9.21
C HIS A 528 -16.17 -0.49 -7.99
N SER A 529 -16.83 -1.00 -6.94
CA SER A 529 -17.22 -0.20 -5.78
C SER A 529 -16.15 -0.12 -4.70
N GLN A 530 -15.12 -0.96 -4.79
CA GLN A 530 -14.20 -1.20 -3.68
C GLN A 530 -12.76 -1.27 -4.14
N ARG A 531 -11.90 -0.53 -3.43
CA ARG A 531 -10.44 -0.59 -3.56
C ARG A 531 -9.88 -1.54 -2.51
N ALA A 532 -8.79 -2.18 -2.88
CA ALA A 532 -7.98 -2.99 -1.98
C ALA A 532 -6.52 -2.83 -2.39
N ARG A 533 -5.64 -3.61 -1.78
CA ARG A 533 -4.22 -3.61 -2.08
C ARG A 533 -3.74 -5.01 -2.41
N SER A 534 -2.88 -5.11 -3.43
CA SER A 534 -2.32 -6.39 -3.87
C SER A 534 -0.84 -6.26 -4.24
N SER A 535 -0.01 -7.16 -3.71
CA SER A 535 1.40 -7.26 -4.08
C SER A 535 1.64 -7.92 -5.44
N LYS A 536 0.60 -8.49 -6.08
CA LYS A 536 0.69 -9.20 -7.37
C LYS A 536 0.35 -8.35 -8.60
N HIS A 537 -0.03 -7.09 -8.39
CA HIS A 537 -0.48 -6.17 -9.44
C HIS A 537 0.27 -4.84 -9.33
N TYR A 538 0.34 -4.09 -10.43
CA TYR A 538 0.90 -2.74 -10.46
C TYR A 538 -0.17 -1.75 -10.89
N SER A 539 -0.30 -0.66 -10.15
CA SER A 539 -1.21 0.45 -10.48
C SER A 539 -0.38 1.69 -10.79
N PHE A 540 -0.55 2.24 -12.00
CA PHE A 540 0.20 3.37 -12.52
C PHE A 540 -0.67 4.64 -12.56
N SER A 541 -0.12 5.77 -12.14
CA SER A 541 -0.76 7.07 -12.37
C SER A 541 -0.75 7.41 -13.85
N VAL A 542 -1.94 7.54 -14.46
CA VAL A 542 -2.09 7.88 -15.88
C VAL A 542 -1.59 9.29 -16.15
N LEU A 543 -1.80 10.22 -15.22
CA LEU A 543 -1.24 11.57 -15.28
C LEU A 543 0.30 11.52 -15.31
N GLY A 544 0.91 10.75 -14.41
CA GLY A 544 2.36 10.57 -14.37
C GLY A 544 2.92 9.97 -15.67
N LEU A 545 2.27 8.93 -16.20
CA LEU A 545 2.60 8.34 -17.50
C LEU A 545 2.49 9.38 -18.62
N GLY A 546 1.38 10.13 -18.66
CA GLY A 546 1.13 11.16 -19.68
C GLY A 546 2.20 12.25 -19.69
N ILE A 547 2.60 12.76 -18.53
CA ILE A 547 3.65 13.78 -18.40
C ILE A 547 4.99 13.25 -18.92
N ILE A 548 5.38 12.04 -18.53
CA ILE A 548 6.65 11.44 -18.96
C ILE A 548 6.67 11.26 -20.47
N LEU A 549 5.61 10.68 -21.04
CA LEU A 549 5.53 10.41 -22.48
C LEU A 549 5.47 11.70 -23.30
N ALA A 550 4.72 12.71 -22.86
CA ALA A 550 4.61 13.99 -23.54
C ALA A 550 5.93 14.77 -23.52
N LEU A 551 6.55 14.95 -22.35
CA LEU A 551 7.81 15.70 -22.23
C LEU A 551 8.97 14.98 -22.92
N GLY A 552 9.08 13.67 -22.72
CA GLY A 552 10.12 12.87 -23.37
C GLY A 552 9.94 12.82 -24.88
N GLY A 553 8.71 12.64 -25.36
CA GLY A 553 8.38 12.67 -26.77
C GLY A 553 8.70 14.03 -27.41
N PHE A 554 8.39 15.13 -26.72
CA PHE A 554 8.78 16.48 -27.14
C PHE A 554 10.30 16.62 -27.31
N PHE A 555 11.11 16.17 -26.33
CA PHE A 555 12.56 16.22 -26.45
C PHE A 555 13.08 15.37 -27.62
N MET A 556 12.54 14.17 -27.82
CA MET A 556 12.93 13.31 -28.93
C MET A 556 12.60 13.94 -30.29
N LEU A 557 11.39 14.48 -30.45
CA LEU A 557 10.96 15.17 -31.68
C LEU A 557 11.82 16.40 -31.95
N MET A 558 12.02 17.26 -30.95
CA MET A 558 12.89 18.44 -31.08
C MET A 558 14.33 18.05 -31.44
N ALA A 559 14.87 17.00 -30.83
CA ALA A 559 16.20 16.48 -31.13
C ALA A 559 16.30 15.90 -32.54
N MET A 560 15.24 15.25 -33.05
CA MET A 560 15.18 14.73 -34.42
C MET A 560 15.20 15.87 -35.44
N PHE A 561 14.39 16.90 -35.21
CA PHE A 561 14.24 18.02 -36.15
C PHE A 561 15.23 19.17 -35.93
N ILE A 562 16.15 19.09 -34.96
CA ILE A 562 17.05 20.22 -34.66
C ILE A 562 17.89 20.68 -35.86
N GLU A 563 18.48 19.74 -36.62
CA GLU A 563 19.31 20.07 -37.79
C GLU A 563 18.48 20.74 -38.92
N PRO A 564 17.33 20.19 -39.37
CA PRO A 564 16.50 20.87 -40.37
C PRO A 564 15.87 22.18 -39.86
N ILE A 565 15.52 22.27 -38.57
CA ILE A 565 15.04 23.52 -37.96
C ILE A 565 16.13 24.60 -38.06
N ILE A 566 17.36 24.30 -37.65
CA ILE A 566 18.48 25.25 -37.75
C ILE A 566 18.72 25.63 -39.22
N ALA A 567 18.79 24.67 -40.14
CA ALA A 567 18.97 24.95 -41.56
C ALA A 567 17.84 25.84 -42.13
N GLY A 568 16.60 25.65 -41.67
CA GLY A 568 15.46 26.48 -42.02
C GLY A 568 15.54 27.89 -41.42
N LEU A 569 15.90 28.02 -40.14
CA LEU A 569 16.08 29.31 -39.46
C LEU A 569 17.12 30.18 -40.16
N PHE A 570 18.23 29.59 -40.63
CA PHE A 570 19.27 30.31 -41.35
C PHE A 570 18.89 30.70 -42.80
N LYS A 571 17.71 30.28 -43.30
CA LYS A 571 17.12 30.87 -44.52
C LYS A 571 16.43 32.21 -44.26
N LEU A 572 16.07 32.50 -43.01
CA LEU A 572 15.38 33.75 -42.65
C LEU A 572 16.34 34.96 -42.68
N PRO A 573 15.87 36.15 -43.09
CA PRO A 573 16.73 37.33 -43.23
C PRO A 573 17.46 37.68 -41.93
N TRP A 574 16.80 37.61 -40.79
CA TRP A 574 17.38 38.00 -39.49
C TRP A 574 18.61 37.17 -39.11
N PHE A 575 18.51 35.84 -39.18
CA PHE A 575 19.63 34.93 -38.89
C PHE A 575 20.76 35.06 -39.92
N LYS A 576 20.43 35.36 -41.18
CA LYS A 576 21.40 35.54 -42.27
C LYS A 576 22.26 36.80 -42.10
N HIS A 577 21.69 37.88 -41.56
CA HIS A 577 22.40 39.15 -41.36
C HIS A 577 23.24 39.19 -40.08
N ASN A 578 22.95 38.32 -39.10
CA ASN A 578 23.73 38.25 -37.86
C ASN A 578 25.04 37.46 -38.08
N GLN A 579 26.16 38.18 -38.24
CA GLN A 579 27.47 37.56 -38.52
C GLN A 579 27.89 36.53 -37.47
N ARG A 580 27.65 36.80 -36.18
CA ARG A 580 28.02 35.87 -35.09
C ARG A 580 27.29 34.54 -35.22
N LEU A 581 25.98 34.57 -35.49
CA LEU A 581 25.18 33.35 -35.65
C LEU A 581 25.55 32.61 -36.94
N ARG A 582 25.87 33.33 -38.02
CA ARG A 582 26.33 32.72 -39.28
C ARG A 582 27.66 31.99 -39.10
N TYR A 583 28.61 32.58 -38.37
CA TYR A 583 29.85 31.91 -38.01
C TYR A 583 29.58 30.65 -37.17
N ALA A 584 28.74 30.75 -36.13
CA ALA A 584 28.39 29.62 -35.28
C ALA A 584 27.74 28.46 -36.05
N TYR A 585 26.89 28.76 -37.04
CA TYR A 585 26.30 27.76 -37.92
C TYR A 585 27.35 27.11 -38.82
N ALA A 586 28.25 27.89 -39.41
CA ALA A 586 29.34 27.35 -40.22
C ALA A 586 30.28 26.47 -39.38
N GLU A 587 30.63 26.90 -38.17
CA GLU A 587 31.41 26.13 -37.20
C GLU A 587 30.68 24.84 -36.81
N TRP A 588 29.37 24.87 -36.59
CA TRP A 588 28.56 23.67 -36.31
C TRP A 588 28.56 22.66 -37.46
N GLN A 589 28.44 23.12 -38.72
CA GLN A 589 28.47 22.25 -39.90
C GLN A 589 29.86 21.61 -40.06
N VAL A 590 30.89 22.46 -40.05
CA VAL A 590 32.27 22.07 -40.29
C VAL A 590 32.85 21.24 -39.14
N GLY A 591 32.38 21.46 -37.90
CA GLY A 591 32.79 20.72 -36.72
C GLY A 591 32.22 19.30 -36.61
N SER A 592 31.39 18.85 -37.55
CA SER A 592 30.92 17.46 -37.59
C SER A 592 32.06 16.50 -37.94
N THR A 593 32.06 15.28 -37.40
CA THR A 593 33.16 14.30 -37.57
C THR A 593 33.65 14.16 -39.01
N LEU A 594 32.74 13.99 -39.97
CA LEU A 594 33.09 13.82 -41.38
C LEU A 594 33.63 15.11 -42.03
N GLN A 595 33.15 16.27 -41.59
CA GLN A 595 33.66 17.55 -42.07
C GLN A 595 35.02 17.91 -41.48
N ILE A 596 35.30 17.53 -40.23
CA ILE A 596 36.64 17.62 -39.63
C ILE A 596 37.61 16.71 -40.40
N GLN A 597 37.20 15.48 -40.72
CA GLN A 597 38.00 14.57 -41.54
C GLN A 597 38.30 15.18 -42.91
N ARG A 598 37.29 15.74 -43.59
CA ARG A 598 37.48 16.49 -44.83
C ARG A 598 38.55 17.56 -44.67
N LEU A 599 38.40 18.46 -43.69
CA LEU A 599 39.33 19.58 -43.50
C LEU A 599 40.76 19.11 -43.27
N ALA A 600 40.96 18.01 -42.54
CA ALA A 600 42.29 17.44 -42.33
C ALA A 600 42.94 16.99 -43.65
N HIS A 601 42.18 16.32 -44.52
CA HIS A 601 42.67 15.94 -45.86
C HIS A 601 42.86 17.14 -46.78
N GLU A 602 41.93 18.09 -46.77
CA GLU A 602 41.95 19.29 -47.60
C GLU A 602 43.11 20.22 -47.22
N SER A 603 43.48 20.32 -45.94
CA SER A 603 44.68 21.07 -45.48
C SER A 603 45.99 20.48 -46.01
N LEU A 604 45.99 19.17 -46.29
CA LEU A 604 47.10 18.48 -46.94
C LEU A 604 46.94 18.52 -48.45
N GLY A 605 45.95 19.23 -49.01
CA GLY A 605 45.62 19.27 -50.44
C GLY A 605 45.31 17.89 -51.03
N ALA A 606 44.69 17.00 -50.26
CA ALA A 606 44.29 15.66 -50.67
C ALA A 606 42.77 15.57 -50.92
N GLY A 607 42.40 15.06 -52.10
CA GLY A 607 41.02 14.91 -52.56
C GLY A 607 40.36 16.21 -53.05
N SER A 608 39.42 16.08 -53.99
CA SER A 608 38.58 17.17 -54.50
C SER A 608 37.19 17.06 -53.89
N TRP A 609 36.90 17.88 -52.88
CA TRP A 609 35.70 17.74 -52.05
C TRP A 609 34.50 18.55 -52.57
N SER A 610 33.31 17.94 -52.50
CA SER A 610 32.02 18.58 -52.75
C SER A 610 31.09 18.39 -51.53
N ASN A 611 29.99 19.15 -51.48
CA ASN A 611 29.09 19.23 -50.31
C ASN A 611 29.79 19.69 -49.01
N THR A 612 30.68 20.68 -49.13
CA THR A 612 31.56 21.20 -48.05
C THR A 612 30.84 21.93 -46.91
N THR A 613 29.54 22.21 -47.09
CA THR A 613 28.66 22.85 -46.09
C THR A 613 27.51 21.94 -45.64
N GLY A 614 27.40 20.73 -46.21
CA GLY A 614 26.41 19.73 -45.83
C GLY A 614 26.92 18.76 -44.75
N THR A 615 26.13 17.74 -44.42
CA THR A 615 26.48 16.77 -43.38
C THR A 615 27.52 15.72 -43.83
N VAL A 616 27.50 15.34 -45.10
CA VAL A 616 28.38 14.29 -45.65
C VAL A 616 29.16 14.87 -46.84
N PRO A 617 30.45 15.19 -46.66
CA PRO A 617 31.31 15.62 -47.77
C PRO A 617 31.70 14.41 -48.63
N VAL A 618 31.80 14.60 -49.94
CA VAL A 618 32.14 13.53 -50.89
C VAL A 618 33.24 13.96 -51.85
N THR A 619 34.15 13.04 -52.18
CA THR A 619 35.23 13.26 -53.16
C THR A 619 34.79 12.94 -54.58
N GLN A 620 35.60 13.33 -55.56
CA GLN A 620 35.41 12.86 -56.93
C GLN A 620 35.81 11.38 -57.06
N LYS A 621 35.38 10.77 -58.17
CA LYS A 621 35.74 9.39 -58.49
C LYS A 621 37.26 9.32 -58.69
N GLU A 622 37.91 8.31 -58.09
CA GLU A 622 39.35 8.03 -58.18
C GLU A 622 40.30 8.96 -57.39
N ASP A 623 39.77 9.88 -56.59
CA ASP A 623 40.60 10.69 -55.69
C ASP A 623 41.31 9.82 -54.63
N LYS A 624 42.62 10.03 -54.45
CA LYS A 624 43.41 9.40 -53.38
C LYS A 624 43.47 10.33 -52.17
N LEU A 625 43.06 9.83 -51.00
CA LEU A 625 43.13 10.54 -49.73
C LEU A 625 44.47 10.30 -49.01
N ALA A 626 44.80 11.21 -48.08
CA ALA A 626 45.97 11.06 -47.22
C ALA A 626 45.87 9.81 -46.33
N THR A 627 46.99 9.15 -46.07
CA THR A 627 47.07 7.96 -45.21
C THR A 627 47.84 8.28 -43.92
N LEU A 628 47.63 7.49 -42.86
CA LEU A 628 48.36 7.67 -41.60
C LEU A 628 49.83 7.24 -41.77
N SER A 629 50.76 8.15 -41.50
CA SER A 629 52.19 7.86 -41.37
C SER A 629 52.52 7.57 -39.91
N ILE A 630 53.11 6.39 -39.67
CA ILE A 630 53.53 5.91 -38.34
C ILE A 630 55.07 5.88 -38.26
N GLY A 631 55.74 6.73 -39.03
CA GLY A 631 57.21 6.81 -39.02
C GLY A 631 57.78 7.29 -37.69
N ASP A 632 56.99 8.05 -36.93
CA ASP A 632 57.24 8.42 -35.54
C ASP A 632 56.05 7.92 -34.68
N PRO A 633 56.24 6.88 -33.84
CA PRO A 633 55.17 6.32 -33.01
C PRO A 633 54.57 7.32 -32.02
N ASP A 634 55.35 8.31 -31.56
CA ASP A 634 54.90 9.33 -30.60
C ASP A 634 54.25 10.54 -31.30
N HIS A 635 54.34 10.61 -32.63
CA HIS A 635 53.77 11.69 -33.43
C HIS A 635 53.17 11.21 -34.77
N PRO A 636 52.12 10.38 -34.74
CA PRO A 636 51.46 9.91 -35.96
C PRO A 636 50.79 11.08 -36.68
N ARG A 637 51.02 11.18 -38.00
CA ARG A 637 50.52 12.29 -38.84
C ARG A 637 49.92 11.79 -40.14
N LEU A 638 48.93 12.50 -40.67
CA LEU A 638 48.45 12.24 -42.02
C LEU A 638 49.50 12.69 -43.04
N SER A 639 49.77 11.84 -44.04
CA SER A 639 50.70 12.12 -45.14
C SER A 639 50.04 11.78 -46.48
N ARG A 640 50.41 12.49 -47.54
CA ARG A 640 50.00 12.11 -48.89
C ARG A 640 50.59 10.73 -49.24
N PRO A 641 49.87 9.88 -49.99
CA PRO A 641 50.49 8.69 -50.56
C PRO A 641 51.60 9.15 -51.51
N SER A 642 52.86 8.90 -51.15
CA SER A 642 53.99 9.16 -52.05
C SER A 642 53.94 8.20 -53.23
N VAL A 643 54.11 8.72 -54.45
CA VAL A 643 54.13 7.93 -55.70
C VAL A 643 55.40 7.08 -55.82
N GLU A 644 56.38 7.25 -54.94
CA GLU A 644 57.65 6.51 -54.99
C GLU A 644 57.78 5.50 -53.84
N LEU A 645 57.31 4.28 -54.08
CA LEU A 645 57.79 3.07 -53.38
C LEU A 645 57.67 1.87 -54.33
N GLY A 646 58.31 2.02 -55.48
CA GLY A 646 58.48 0.99 -56.50
C GLY A 646 59.93 0.91 -56.94
N LYS A 647 60.87 0.74 -56.00
CA LYS A 647 62.25 0.28 -56.24
C LYS A 647 62.89 -0.05 -54.89
N VAL A 648 62.58 -1.24 -54.37
CA VAL A 648 63.43 -1.87 -53.35
C VAL A 648 64.58 -2.53 -54.10
N HIS A 649 65.78 -1.97 -53.99
CA HIS A 649 67.01 -2.66 -54.34
C HIS A 649 67.24 -3.75 -53.29
N TYR A 650 67.15 -5.02 -53.70
CA TYR A 650 67.72 -6.11 -52.92
C TYR A 650 69.25 -6.00 -53.03
N ILE A 651 69.93 -5.77 -51.91
CA ILE A 651 71.34 -6.09 -51.76
C ILE A 651 71.40 -7.30 -50.84
N ASP A 652 71.91 -8.37 -51.43
CA ASP A 652 72.24 -9.65 -50.82
C ASP A 652 73.61 -9.50 -50.15
N GLU A 653 73.72 -9.74 -48.84
CA GLU A 653 75.01 -9.99 -48.22
C GLU A 653 74.87 -10.94 -47.01
N SER A 654 75.29 -12.17 -47.29
CA SER A 654 75.61 -13.26 -46.39
C SER A 654 76.77 -12.90 -45.44
N ALA A 655 76.66 -13.24 -44.15
CA ALA A 655 77.54 -14.22 -43.47
C ALA A 655 77.63 -14.00 -41.94
N GLU A 656 77.33 -15.11 -41.23
CA GLU A 656 77.99 -15.62 -40.01
C GLU A 656 77.81 -14.96 -38.64
N GLY A 657 77.44 -15.81 -37.66
CA GLY A 657 77.69 -15.57 -36.24
C GLY A 657 76.64 -16.07 -35.25
N LYS A 658 76.34 -17.38 -35.21
CA LYS A 658 75.64 -18.04 -34.07
C LYS A 658 76.54 -18.03 -32.82
N PRO A 659 75.99 -18.06 -31.59
CA PRO A 659 75.81 -19.36 -30.94
C PRO A 659 74.48 -19.59 -30.19
N THR A 660 74.14 -20.87 -30.22
CA THR A 660 73.13 -21.69 -29.49
C THR A 660 73.18 -21.52 -27.96
N SER A 661 72.18 -21.85 -27.12
CA SER A 661 71.36 -23.07 -27.10
C SER A 661 70.25 -23.05 -26.02
N ARG A 662 69.23 -23.89 -26.24
CA ARG A 662 68.42 -24.69 -25.27
C ARG A 662 67.34 -24.05 -24.38
N TYR A 663 66.10 -24.28 -24.83
CA TYR A 663 64.93 -24.89 -24.16
C TYR A 663 64.72 -24.76 -22.64
N SER A 664 63.51 -24.31 -22.28
CA SER A 664 62.62 -25.09 -21.40
C SER A 664 61.15 -24.70 -21.65
N ARG A 665 60.29 -25.72 -21.69
CA ARG A 665 58.84 -25.66 -21.83
C ARG A 665 58.26 -26.29 -20.55
N VAL A 666 56.95 -26.07 -20.33
CA VAL A 666 56.01 -26.80 -19.44
C VAL A 666 55.75 -26.11 -18.08
N PRO A 667 54.54 -26.16 -17.47
CA PRO A 667 53.22 -26.62 -17.95
C PRO A 667 52.08 -25.60 -17.82
N SER A 668 51.02 -25.89 -18.59
CA SER A 668 49.62 -25.55 -18.35
C SER A 668 49.03 -26.29 -17.14
N THR A 669 48.25 -25.59 -16.32
CA THR A 669 47.30 -26.19 -15.37
C THR A 669 45.87 -25.73 -15.69
N GLU A 670 44.99 -26.73 -15.76
CA GLU A 670 43.54 -26.65 -15.93
C GLU A 670 42.81 -26.40 -14.58
N GLN A 671 41.49 -26.11 -14.72
CA GLN A 671 40.38 -26.21 -13.75
C GLN A 671 40.06 -24.99 -12.85
N ALA A 672 39.01 -24.24 -13.23
CA ALA A 672 37.65 -24.39 -12.66
C ALA A 672 36.61 -23.88 -13.68
#